data_AF-A0ABD1CSD0-F1
#
_entry.id   AF-A0ABD1CSD0-F1
#
_cell.length_a   1.000
_cell.length_b   1.000
_cell.length_c   1.000
_cell.angle_alpha   90.00
_cell.angle_beta   90.00
_cell.angle_gamma   90.00
#
_symmetry.space_group_name_H-M   'P 1'
#
loop_
_entity.id
_entity.type
_entity.pdbx_description
1 polymer ?
#
loop_
_entity_poly.entity_id
_entity_poly.type
_entity_poly.pdbx_seq_one_letter_code
_entity_poly.pdbx_strand_id
1 'polypeptide(L)'
;MGRFNPQTVPIDTSLLTFIRDHAQLKGTKFMCLEGGCGACIVNVTQVHPATKQIVTKAENSCLLPVYSCHGRDILTVEGIGSRGAGYNSVQKRLASFNGSQCGYCSPGMVMSMYSLLEGNPEGVTMRQVEGTLDGNICRCTGYRPILDAFKSFATDVDEKVSRMCQDIEDLEGCSSRKACEGVCVNGRSSATVRRLIGNGQTWYRVRSVESIFEIFKTIEDEPYMLVAGNTAHGVYRRREDLKVFIDVSSVAELQQCKIEAEVIIGANVTLDEFIRILEEAAAKNGGHQYLSHFVKHLELVANTAVRNAGTIAGNLMIKHQHPEFPSDVFLLLETVGATLSIRMDELRIDVSPLEFLNLDMSKAVLLAVTLPSLDPTLYRFRSFKVMPVSRNNQAYVNAGFLIKSRRSDEIVECASICFGGINPVFVHASSTECFLAGRPLLTNETLQGALQTLATELEPDWVLPDASPNYRRRLALSLYYKFMLGAASESSVGAVSTRYTSGSTMLERPLSSGKQNYDTYPTKWPLTQYLPKLDGILQASGEAEYINDMPKLPNELYAAFVLASVPKSRIVQIDASAALQMEGVRAFYSAQNIPGINNFMSHDLGYVEAEEILCSGEVLFHGQPLGIVVATSFELANRATELVEVCYEALANSPVYTSAKDVIERGAYNRVSNQNFDRHGSQYDVAHEGPIKIQGCMELNGQYHYTMETQTCFCVPAEDGIDVYCASHHTKHALAAISQALNVQENSVNLKGTVCS
;
A
#
# COMPACT_ATOMS: atom_id res chain seq x y z
N MET A 1 24.74 14.95 -13.95
CA MET A 1 24.27 15.47 -12.65
C MET A 1 23.59 16.82 -12.85
N GLY A 2 22.26 16.86 -12.86
CA GLY A 2 21.51 18.13 -12.83
C GLY A 2 21.53 18.70 -11.42
N ARG A 3 21.92 19.97 -11.25
CA ARG A 3 21.69 20.70 -9.99
C ARG A 3 20.32 21.35 -10.08
N PHE A 4 19.40 20.91 -9.23
CA PHE A 4 18.06 21.46 -9.16
C PHE A 4 18.00 22.62 -8.13
N ASN A 5 17.23 23.67 -8.44
CA ASN A 5 16.99 24.76 -7.50
C ASN A 5 15.81 24.40 -6.58
N PRO A 6 16.01 24.12 -5.28
CA PRO A 6 14.93 23.77 -4.36
C PRO A 6 13.78 24.79 -4.35
N GLN A 7 14.03 26.06 -4.68
CA GLN A 7 12.97 27.08 -4.73
C GLN A 7 11.95 26.89 -5.86
N THR A 8 12.20 26.01 -6.84
CA THR A 8 11.30 25.81 -7.99
C THR A 8 10.42 24.56 -7.88
N VAL A 9 10.44 23.85 -6.75
CA VAL A 9 9.60 22.66 -6.49
C VAL A 9 8.81 22.85 -5.19
N PRO A 10 7.48 22.66 -5.21
CA PRO A 10 6.64 22.70 -4.01
C PRO A 10 7.16 21.81 -2.88
N ILE A 11 7.02 22.25 -1.61
CA ILE A 11 7.58 21.53 -0.45
C ILE A 11 6.97 20.13 -0.26
N ASP A 12 5.72 19.96 -0.65
CA ASP A 12 4.96 18.72 -0.58
C ASP A 12 5.25 17.73 -1.73
N THR A 13 6.10 18.11 -2.69
CA THR A 13 6.42 17.28 -3.87
C THR A 13 7.03 15.94 -3.47
N SER A 14 6.43 14.85 -3.98
CA SER A 14 6.97 13.51 -3.82
C SER A 14 8.24 13.30 -4.65
N LEU A 15 9.10 12.39 -4.23
CA LEU A 15 10.28 12.01 -4.98
C LEU A 15 9.89 11.44 -6.35
N LEU A 16 8.77 10.70 -6.45
CA LEU A 16 8.24 10.21 -7.71
C LEU A 16 7.93 11.35 -8.70
N THR A 17 7.16 12.36 -8.25
CA THR A 17 6.83 13.54 -9.06
C THR A 17 8.11 14.24 -9.49
N PHE A 18 9.08 14.38 -8.58
CA PHE A 18 10.39 14.94 -8.91
C PHE A 18 11.13 14.14 -10.00
N ILE A 19 11.25 12.82 -9.83
CA ILE A 19 11.93 11.91 -10.76
C ILE A 19 11.32 12.03 -12.16
N ARG A 20 9.98 11.99 -12.25
CA ARG A 20 9.28 11.98 -13.54
C ARG A 20 9.19 13.34 -14.20
N ASP A 21 8.92 14.40 -13.45
CA ASP A 21 8.54 15.70 -14.03
C ASP A 21 9.66 16.74 -13.99
N HIS A 22 10.63 16.58 -13.09
CA HIS A 22 11.76 17.50 -12.99
C HIS A 22 13.07 16.86 -13.47
N ALA A 23 13.33 15.61 -13.12
CA ALA A 23 14.49 14.87 -13.61
C ALA A 23 14.25 14.20 -14.97
N GLN A 24 12.99 14.11 -15.42
CA GLN A 24 12.58 13.51 -16.70
C GLN A 24 13.05 12.05 -16.85
N LEU A 25 13.05 11.32 -15.73
CA LEU A 25 13.35 9.89 -15.66
C LEU A 25 12.04 9.12 -15.51
N LYS A 26 11.55 8.56 -16.62
CA LYS A 26 10.19 8.02 -16.72
C LYS A 26 10.09 6.52 -16.45
N GLY A 27 11.21 5.83 -16.22
CA GLY A 27 11.25 4.41 -15.91
C GLY A 27 10.59 4.07 -14.58
N THR A 28 10.67 4.95 -13.59
CA THR A 28 9.90 4.81 -12.33
C THR A 28 8.43 5.14 -12.58
N LYS A 29 7.53 4.18 -12.35
CA LYS A 29 6.10 4.29 -12.69
C LYS A 29 5.24 4.56 -11.45
N PHE A 30 3.96 4.87 -11.66
CA PHE A 30 3.00 5.02 -10.56
C PHE A 30 1.60 4.53 -10.92
N MET A 31 0.88 4.06 -9.91
CA MET A 31 -0.49 3.57 -10.05
C MET A 31 -1.34 4.03 -8.87
N CYS A 32 -0.99 3.59 -7.66
CA CYS A 32 -1.84 3.79 -6.49
C CYS A 32 -1.53 5.05 -5.65
N LEU A 33 -0.27 5.55 -5.70
CA LEU A 33 0.18 6.72 -4.91
C LEU A 33 -0.04 6.59 -3.38
N GLU A 34 -0.04 5.36 -2.89
CA GLU A 34 -0.30 4.98 -1.49
C GLU A 34 0.71 3.96 -0.93
N GLY A 35 1.76 3.63 -1.70
CA GLY A 35 2.78 2.66 -1.28
C GLY A 35 2.38 1.18 -1.36
N GLY A 36 1.16 0.87 -1.84
CA GLY A 36 0.63 -0.49 -1.91
C GLY A 36 1.02 -1.32 -3.15
N CYS A 37 1.34 -0.69 -4.29
CA CYS A 37 1.55 -1.39 -5.57
C CYS A 37 3.03 -1.69 -5.93
N GLY A 38 3.98 -0.96 -5.33
CA GLY A 38 5.42 -1.15 -5.60
C GLY A 38 5.90 -0.77 -7.01
N ALA A 39 5.09 -0.08 -7.83
CA ALA A 39 5.54 0.38 -9.16
C ALA A 39 6.57 1.52 -9.10
N CYS A 40 6.60 2.25 -7.99
CA CYS A 40 7.42 3.45 -7.78
C CYS A 40 8.69 3.21 -6.95
N ILE A 41 9.14 1.96 -6.84
CA ILE A 41 10.29 1.61 -5.99
C ILE A 41 11.57 2.21 -6.55
N VAL A 42 12.35 2.82 -5.66
CA VAL A 42 13.72 3.30 -5.92
C VAL A 42 14.68 2.73 -4.89
N ASN A 43 15.96 2.66 -5.24
CA ASN A 43 17.01 2.32 -4.29
C ASN A 43 17.46 3.59 -3.55
N VAL A 44 17.55 3.49 -2.23
CA VAL A 44 17.99 4.58 -1.35
C VAL A 44 19.19 4.10 -0.56
N THR A 45 20.32 4.78 -0.71
CA THR A 45 21.53 4.55 0.07
C THR A 45 21.82 5.77 0.94
N GLN A 46 22.04 5.56 2.24
CA GLN A 46 22.29 6.65 3.18
C GLN A 46 23.17 6.21 4.34
N VAL A 47 23.76 7.18 5.04
CA VAL A 47 24.45 6.95 6.32
C VAL A 47 23.41 6.94 7.45
N HIS A 48 23.35 5.84 8.20
CA HIS A 48 22.46 5.71 9.34
C HIS A 48 22.77 6.77 10.42
N PRO A 49 21.78 7.55 10.88
CA PRO A 49 22.00 8.65 11.84
C PRO A 49 22.65 8.20 13.15
N ALA A 50 22.22 7.08 13.73
CA ALA A 50 22.79 6.54 14.97
C ALA A 50 24.08 5.73 14.75
N THR A 51 24.02 4.61 14.02
CA THR A 51 25.16 3.67 13.84
C THR A 51 26.27 4.16 12.91
N LYS A 52 26.02 5.19 12.09
CA LYS A 52 26.93 5.71 11.05
C LYS A 52 27.30 4.71 9.95
N GLN A 53 26.65 3.55 9.89
CA GLN A 53 26.82 2.59 8.81
C GLN A 53 26.11 3.05 7.54
N ILE A 54 26.63 2.64 6.38
CA ILE A 54 25.93 2.84 5.10
C ILE A 54 24.85 1.77 5.02
N VAL A 55 23.62 2.20 4.76
CA VAL A 55 22.45 1.34 4.63
C VAL A 55 21.80 1.59 3.28
N THR A 56 21.51 0.50 2.57
CA THR A 56 20.87 0.50 1.26
C THR A 56 19.56 -0.27 1.33
N LYS A 57 18.48 0.32 0.83
CA LYS A 57 17.12 -0.24 0.93
C LYS A 57 16.19 0.27 -0.17
N ALA A 58 15.11 -0.47 -0.40
CA ALA A 58 14.02 -0.07 -1.31
C ALA A 58 13.03 0.85 -0.59
N GLU A 59 12.64 1.97 -1.20
CA GLU A 59 11.59 2.86 -0.68
C GLU A 59 10.57 3.23 -1.78
N ASN A 60 9.32 3.47 -1.38
CA ASN A 60 8.27 3.97 -2.29
C ASN A 60 8.46 5.46 -2.57
N SER A 61 8.93 5.81 -3.77
CA SER A 61 9.17 7.22 -4.13
C SER A 61 7.90 8.09 -4.14
N CYS A 62 6.70 7.49 -4.28
CA CYS A 62 5.43 8.22 -4.21
C CYS A 62 5.10 8.75 -2.81
N LEU A 63 5.65 8.15 -1.75
CA LEU A 63 5.41 8.58 -0.36
C LEU A 63 6.60 9.35 0.22
N LEU A 64 7.80 9.22 -0.37
CA LEU A 64 9.00 9.89 0.10
C LEU A 64 9.01 11.37 -0.37
N PRO A 65 8.98 12.37 0.53
CA PRO A 65 9.11 13.77 0.12
C PRO A 65 10.51 14.03 -0.43
N VAL A 66 10.60 14.78 -1.54
CA VAL A 66 11.90 15.10 -2.16
C VAL A 66 12.83 15.86 -1.19
N TYR A 67 12.26 16.69 -0.32
CA TYR A 67 13.00 17.45 0.69
C TYR A 67 13.64 16.57 1.78
N SER A 68 13.10 15.38 2.04
CA SER A 68 13.71 14.39 2.94
C SER A 68 14.95 13.72 2.35
N CYS A 69 15.15 13.80 1.03
CA CYS A 69 16.23 13.10 0.31
C CYS A 69 17.60 13.76 0.43
N HIS A 70 17.72 14.90 1.13
CA HIS A 70 19.02 15.54 1.30
C HIS A 70 20.05 14.61 1.96
N GLY A 71 21.22 14.46 1.33
CA GLY A 71 22.30 13.59 1.82
C GLY A 71 22.05 12.10 1.61
N ARG A 72 20.98 11.72 0.90
CA ARG A 72 20.73 10.34 0.44
C ARG A 72 21.15 10.22 -1.02
N ASP A 73 21.61 9.03 -1.39
CA ASP A 73 21.83 8.63 -2.77
C ASP A 73 20.59 7.89 -3.29
N ILE A 74 20.05 8.36 -4.40
CA ILE A 74 18.80 7.85 -4.99
C ILE A 74 19.14 7.29 -6.37
N LEU A 75 18.89 6.00 -6.55
CA LEU A 75 19.11 5.31 -7.81
C LEU A 75 17.80 4.74 -8.35
N THR A 76 17.49 5.04 -9.60
CA THR A 76 16.31 4.57 -10.33
C THR A 76 16.68 3.45 -11.30
N VAL A 77 15.68 2.86 -11.96
CA VAL A 77 15.88 1.74 -12.92
C VAL A 77 16.82 2.11 -14.08
N GLU A 78 16.80 3.36 -14.53
CA GLU A 78 17.67 3.86 -15.59
C GLU A 78 19.13 3.97 -15.12
N GLY A 79 19.34 4.16 -13.82
CA GLY A 79 20.66 4.34 -13.21
C GLY A 79 21.44 3.04 -13.06
N ILE A 80 20.78 1.88 -13.01
CA ILE A 80 21.46 0.57 -12.87
C ILE A 80 21.88 -0.03 -14.22
N GLY A 81 21.27 0.39 -15.33
CA GLY A 81 21.57 -0.13 -16.66
C GLY A 81 20.55 0.29 -17.73
N SER A 82 20.99 0.36 -18.99
CA SER A 82 20.19 0.75 -20.16
C SER A 82 20.77 0.20 -21.46
N ARG A 83 20.07 0.38 -22.58
CA ARG A 83 20.59 0.02 -23.92
C ARG A 83 21.94 0.65 -24.24
N GLY A 84 22.19 1.88 -23.78
CA GLY A 84 23.42 2.62 -24.05
C GLY A 84 24.59 2.27 -23.13
N ALA A 85 24.31 1.90 -21.88
CA ALA A 85 25.33 1.61 -20.86
C ALA A 85 25.57 0.10 -20.62
N GLY A 86 24.70 -0.75 -21.15
CA GLY A 86 24.60 -2.16 -20.78
C GLY A 86 23.54 -2.36 -19.70
N TYR A 87 22.81 -3.47 -19.79
CA TYR A 87 21.77 -3.82 -18.83
C TYR A 87 22.34 -4.51 -17.60
N ASN A 88 21.77 -4.21 -16.44
CA ASN A 88 22.07 -4.89 -15.18
C ASN A 88 21.61 -6.36 -15.21
N SER A 89 22.27 -7.24 -14.46
CA SER A 89 21.88 -8.66 -14.36
C SER A 89 20.43 -8.85 -13.91
N VAL A 90 19.92 -8.02 -12.99
CA VAL A 90 18.51 -8.07 -12.55
C VAL A 90 17.55 -7.78 -13.70
N GLN A 91 17.86 -6.77 -14.54
CA GLN A 91 17.06 -6.42 -15.72
C GLN A 91 17.08 -7.57 -16.75
N LYS A 92 18.28 -8.09 -17.05
CA LYS A 92 18.49 -9.20 -17.98
C LYS A 92 17.72 -10.45 -17.54
N ARG A 93 17.86 -10.87 -16.27
CA ARG A 93 17.21 -12.08 -15.77
C ARG A 93 15.68 -11.96 -15.76
N LEU A 94 15.13 -10.82 -15.35
CA LEU A 94 13.67 -10.63 -15.39
C LEU A 94 13.14 -10.78 -16.82
N ALA A 95 13.80 -10.17 -17.81
CA ALA A 95 13.41 -10.28 -19.21
C ALA A 95 13.56 -11.72 -19.76
N SER A 96 14.71 -12.36 -19.52
CA SER A 96 15.04 -13.70 -20.03
C SER A 96 14.14 -14.82 -19.51
N PHE A 97 13.56 -14.65 -18.32
CA PHE A 97 12.63 -15.62 -17.72
C PHE A 97 11.14 -15.32 -18.02
N ASN A 98 10.83 -14.34 -18.88
CA ASN A 98 9.47 -13.83 -19.11
C ASN A 98 8.78 -13.29 -17.85
N GLY A 99 9.56 -12.68 -16.96
CA GLY A 99 9.04 -11.96 -15.81
C GLY A 99 8.33 -10.66 -16.18
N SER A 100 8.29 -10.28 -17.46
CA SER A 100 7.65 -9.06 -17.96
C SER A 100 6.64 -9.36 -19.08
N GLN A 101 5.39 -8.92 -18.90
CA GLN A 101 4.32 -8.97 -19.92
C GLN A 101 3.91 -7.55 -20.33
N CYS A 102 2.97 -6.92 -19.62
CA CYS A 102 2.59 -5.54 -19.90
C CYS A 102 3.74 -4.56 -19.63
N GLY A 103 4.59 -4.87 -18.64
CA GLY A 103 5.85 -4.21 -18.33
C GLY A 103 5.77 -3.07 -17.31
N TYR A 104 4.58 -2.58 -16.98
CA TYR A 104 4.42 -1.40 -16.13
C TYR A 104 4.96 -1.59 -14.70
N CYS A 105 4.80 -2.80 -14.15
CA CYS A 105 5.34 -3.14 -12.83
C CYS A 105 6.82 -3.54 -12.83
N SER A 106 7.41 -3.82 -14.00
CA SER A 106 8.75 -4.42 -14.13
C SER A 106 9.85 -3.55 -13.52
N PRO A 107 9.88 -2.22 -13.72
CA PRO A 107 10.85 -1.35 -13.06
C PRO A 107 10.84 -1.48 -11.53
N GLY A 108 9.65 -1.49 -10.93
CA GLY A 108 9.50 -1.66 -9.48
C GLY A 108 10.00 -3.01 -8.99
N MET A 109 9.73 -4.10 -9.72
CA MET A 109 10.23 -5.45 -9.43
C MET A 109 11.77 -5.49 -9.46
N VAL A 110 12.35 -4.91 -10.52
CA VAL A 110 13.80 -4.81 -10.70
C VAL A 110 14.43 -4.04 -9.54
N MET A 111 13.87 -2.87 -9.17
CA MET A 111 14.45 -2.04 -8.12
C MET A 111 14.29 -2.65 -6.72
N SER A 112 13.21 -3.38 -6.44
CA SER A 112 13.07 -4.16 -5.20
C SER A 112 14.16 -5.24 -5.09
N MET A 113 14.40 -5.99 -6.17
CA MET A 113 15.42 -7.04 -6.18
C MET A 113 16.85 -6.48 -6.13
N TYR A 114 17.12 -5.42 -6.92
CA TYR A 114 18.41 -4.73 -6.91
C TYR A 114 18.74 -4.20 -5.51
N SER A 115 17.77 -3.57 -4.84
CA SER A 115 17.97 -3.06 -3.48
C SER A 115 18.22 -4.15 -2.45
N LEU A 116 17.57 -5.32 -2.60
CA LEU A 116 17.82 -6.47 -1.75
C LEU A 116 19.27 -6.98 -1.91
N LEU A 117 19.77 -7.08 -3.15
CA LEU A 117 21.14 -7.52 -3.42
C LEU A 117 22.18 -6.54 -2.90
N GLU A 118 21.99 -5.24 -3.13
CA GLU A 118 22.94 -4.21 -2.66
C GLU A 118 22.94 -4.08 -1.13
N GLY A 119 21.79 -4.28 -0.48
CA GLY A 119 21.69 -4.29 0.98
C GLY A 119 22.28 -5.55 1.64
N ASN A 120 22.52 -6.62 0.87
CA ASN A 120 22.98 -7.93 1.37
C ASN A 120 24.13 -8.47 0.50
N PRO A 121 25.32 -7.84 0.54
CA PRO A 121 26.45 -8.21 -0.32
C PRO A 121 27.00 -9.62 -0.06
N GLU A 122 26.72 -10.21 1.11
CA GLU A 122 27.11 -11.59 1.46
C GLU A 122 26.24 -12.67 0.80
N GLY A 123 25.14 -12.26 0.14
CA GLY A 123 24.19 -13.15 -0.52
C GLY A 123 22.80 -13.09 0.09
N VAL A 124 21.83 -13.68 -0.63
CA VAL A 124 20.41 -13.66 -0.27
C VAL A 124 19.82 -15.06 -0.38
N THR A 125 18.80 -15.36 0.41
CA THR A 125 18.05 -16.62 0.35
C THR A 125 16.80 -16.51 -0.52
N MET A 126 16.28 -17.62 -1.02
CA MET A 126 15.02 -17.65 -1.77
C MET A 126 13.85 -17.08 -0.97
N ARG A 127 13.87 -17.21 0.36
CA ARG A 127 12.84 -16.65 1.25
C ARG A 127 12.91 -15.12 1.30
N GLN A 128 14.11 -14.55 1.38
CA GLN A 128 14.30 -13.09 1.33
C GLN A 128 13.87 -12.53 -0.04
N VAL A 129 14.15 -13.25 -1.13
CA VAL A 129 13.68 -12.88 -2.48
C VAL A 129 12.16 -12.85 -2.58
N GLU A 130 11.44 -13.83 -2.01
CA GLU A 130 9.97 -13.75 -1.97
C GLU A 130 9.47 -12.65 -1.04
N GLY A 131 10.15 -12.43 0.09
CA GLY A 131 9.79 -11.43 1.09
C GLY A 131 9.89 -9.99 0.57
N THR A 132 10.94 -9.65 -0.19
CA THR A 132 11.13 -8.28 -0.71
C THR A 132 10.05 -7.85 -1.71
N LEU A 133 9.36 -8.81 -2.33
CA LEU A 133 8.29 -8.54 -3.31
C LEU A 133 6.89 -8.45 -2.68
N ASP A 134 6.77 -8.46 -1.34
CA ASP A 134 5.49 -8.39 -0.63
C ASP A 134 4.71 -7.08 -0.85
N GLY A 135 5.34 -6.07 -1.46
CA GLY A 135 4.75 -4.79 -1.85
C GLY A 135 4.65 -4.55 -3.37
N ASN A 136 5.07 -5.49 -4.21
CA ASN A 136 5.06 -5.32 -5.66
C ASN A 136 3.87 -6.08 -6.28
N ILE A 137 2.94 -5.36 -6.91
CA ILE A 137 1.78 -5.96 -7.56
C ILE A 137 2.05 -6.20 -9.05
N CYS A 138 1.71 -7.39 -9.54
CA CYS A 138 1.66 -7.71 -10.97
C CYS A 138 0.32 -8.36 -11.34
N ARG A 139 -0.38 -7.79 -12.32
CA ARG A 139 -1.67 -8.30 -12.79
C ARG A 139 -1.56 -9.35 -13.91
N CYS A 140 -0.42 -9.43 -14.59
CA CYS A 140 -0.29 -10.21 -15.83
C CYS A 140 0.43 -11.56 -15.65
N THR A 141 1.55 -11.60 -14.91
CA THR A 141 2.49 -12.75 -14.95
C THR A 141 2.12 -13.90 -14.04
N GLY A 142 1.26 -13.67 -13.05
CA GLY A 142 1.00 -14.62 -11.97
C GLY A 142 2.22 -14.87 -11.06
N TYR A 143 3.20 -13.95 -11.04
CA TYR A 143 4.44 -13.94 -10.24
C TYR A 143 5.44 -15.06 -10.47
N ARG A 144 5.01 -16.26 -10.87
CA ARG A 144 5.87 -17.43 -11.04
C ARG A 144 7.16 -17.13 -11.84
N PRO A 145 7.13 -16.58 -13.07
CA PRO A 145 8.37 -16.32 -13.81
C PRO A 145 9.25 -15.23 -13.18
N ILE A 146 8.67 -14.28 -12.43
CA ILE A 146 9.41 -13.24 -11.69
C ILE A 146 10.20 -13.90 -10.55
N LEU A 147 9.54 -14.78 -9.79
CA LEU A 147 10.17 -15.50 -8.69
C LEU A 147 11.25 -16.46 -9.18
N ASP A 148 11.01 -17.20 -10.28
CA ASP A 148 12.05 -18.04 -10.90
C ASP A 148 13.27 -17.20 -11.29
N ALA A 149 13.05 -16.04 -11.92
CA ALA A 149 14.11 -15.13 -12.33
C ALA A 149 14.94 -14.64 -11.14
N PHE A 150 14.30 -14.17 -10.07
CA PHE A 150 15.02 -13.55 -8.96
C PHE A 150 15.61 -14.56 -7.98
N LYS A 151 14.98 -15.73 -7.79
CA LYS A 151 15.56 -16.80 -6.97
C LYS A 151 16.84 -17.37 -7.56
N SER A 152 17.08 -17.20 -8.87
CA SER A 152 18.36 -17.57 -9.47
C SER A 152 19.56 -16.80 -8.88
N PHE A 153 19.34 -15.69 -8.16
CA PHE A 153 20.38 -14.97 -7.41
C PHE A 153 20.60 -15.51 -5.98
N ALA A 154 19.72 -16.40 -5.50
CA ALA A 154 19.78 -16.87 -4.13
C ALA A 154 20.88 -17.91 -3.92
N THR A 155 21.48 -17.91 -2.73
CA THR A 155 22.57 -18.85 -2.37
C THR A 155 22.08 -20.27 -2.13
N ASP A 156 20.79 -20.46 -1.85
CA ASP A 156 20.14 -21.74 -1.59
C ASP A 156 19.34 -22.29 -2.79
N VAL A 157 19.53 -21.74 -4.00
CA VAL A 157 18.86 -22.20 -5.24
C VAL A 157 19.54 -23.43 -5.85
N ASP A 158 18.79 -24.24 -6.60
CA ASP A 158 19.35 -25.32 -7.42
C ASP A 158 20.33 -24.75 -8.48
N GLU A 159 21.54 -25.31 -8.54
CA GLU A 159 22.59 -24.91 -9.49
C GLU A 159 22.11 -24.84 -10.94
N LYS A 160 21.17 -25.70 -11.35
CA LYS A 160 20.62 -25.70 -12.71
C LYS A 160 19.91 -24.39 -13.03
N VAL A 161 19.17 -23.83 -12.09
CA VAL A 161 18.42 -22.57 -12.26
C VAL A 161 19.40 -21.39 -12.28
N SER A 162 20.41 -21.42 -11.41
CA SER A 162 21.48 -20.40 -11.39
C SER A 162 22.23 -20.32 -12.74
N ARG A 163 22.49 -21.47 -13.38
CA ARG A 163 23.22 -21.53 -14.67
C ARG A 163 22.42 -21.11 -15.90
N MET A 164 21.09 -21.02 -15.83
CA MET A 164 20.25 -20.71 -17.02
C MET A 164 20.48 -19.30 -17.58
N CYS A 165 20.90 -18.35 -16.74
CA CYS A 165 21.17 -16.97 -17.13
C CYS A 165 22.42 -16.44 -16.42
N GLN A 166 23.44 -17.30 -16.26
CA GLN A 166 24.71 -16.90 -15.69
C GLN A 166 25.40 -15.92 -16.64
N ASP A 167 25.68 -14.71 -16.16
CA ASP A 167 26.40 -13.68 -16.89
C ASP A 167 27.85 -13.61 -16.43
N ILE A 168 28.71 -12.92 -17.20
CA ILE A 168 30.13 -12.76 -16.85
C ILE A 168 30.30 -12.00 -15.52
N GLU A 169 29.38 -11.10 -15.20
CA GLU A 169 29.34 -10.34 -13.96
C GLU A 169 28.91 -11.17 -12.75
N ASP A 170 28.36 -12.37 -12.96
CA ASP A 170 27.99 -13.32 -11.91
C ASP A 170 29.16 -14.22 -11.47
N LEU A 171 30.33 -14.11 -12.12
CA LEU A 171 31.52 -14.89 -11.78
C LEU A 171 32.33 -14.25 -10.64
N GLU A 172 32.85 -15.09 -9.73
CA GLU A 172 33.76 -14.64 -8.67
C GLU A 172 34.96 -13.87 -9.24
N GLY A 173 35.15 -12.63 -8.78
CA GLY A 173 36.25 -11.76 -9.20
C GLY A 173 35.91 -10.74 -10.30
N CYS A 174 34.71 -10.79 -10.90
CA CYS A 174 34.25 -9.77 -11.85
C CYS A 174 33.73 -8.52 -11.10
N SER A 175 34.66 -7.72 -10.57
CA SER A 175 34.36 -6.48 -9.84
C SER A 175 34.33 -5.26 -10.77
N SER A 176 33.70 -5.37 -11.94
CA SER A 176 33.38 -4.22 -12.80
C SER A 176 32.17 -3.43 -12.27
N ARG A 177 31.92 -3.45 -10.96
CA ARG A 177 31.00 -2.53 -10.30
C ARG A 177 31.69 -1.16 -10.27
N LYS A 178 31.59 -0.40 -11.35
CA LYS A 178 31.97 1.02 -11.31
C LYS A 178 31.08 1.68 -10.28
N ALA A 179 31.64 1.97 -9.11
CA ALA A 179 31.03 2.90 -8.16
C ALA A 179 30.69 4.18 -8.91
N CYS A 180 29.60 4.84 -8.52
CA CYS A 180 29.21 6.13 -9.07
C CYS A 180 30.44 7.04 -9.19
N GLU A 181 30.88 7.34 -10.41
CA GLU A 181 32.00 8.27 -10.68
C GLU A 181 31.60 9.74 -10.38
N GLY A 182 30.34 9.94 -9.97
CA GLY A 182 29.84 11.21 -9.50
C GLY A 182 30.52 11.63 -8.20
N VAL A 183 31.16 12.80 -8.22
CA VAL A 183 31.60 13.47 -6.99
C VAL A 183 30.35 13.89 -6.23
N CYS A 184 29.88 13.04 -5.31
CA CYS A 184 28.92 13.44 -4.30
C CYS A 184 29.60 14.53 -3.47
N VAL A 185 29.16 15.78 -3.66
CA VAL A 185 29.62 16.90 -2.84
C VAL A 185 29.16 16.59 -1.42
N ASN A 186 30.04 15.99 -0.64
CA ASN A 186 29.95 15.89 0.82
C ASN A 186 30.11 17.31 1.39
N GLY A 187 29.16 18.19 1.08
CA GLY A 187 28.94 19.41 1.81
C GLY A 187 28.50 19.00 3.19
N ARG A 188 29.46 18.71 4.06
CA ARG A 188 29.27 18.56 5.50
C ARG A 188 28.87 19.93 6.04
N SER A 189 27.63 20.34 5.76
CA SER A 189 27.01 21.41 6.52
C SER A 189 26.81 20.85 7.92
N SER A 190 27.61 21.32 8.88
CA SER A 190 27.47 21.00 10.31
C SER A 190 26.26 21.70 10.94
N ALA A 191 25.42 22.38 10.15
CA ALA A 191 24.27 23.11 10.68
C ALA A 191 23.30 22.15 11.36
N THR A 192 23.01 22.39 12.63
CA THR A 192 22.07 21.58 13.42
C THR A 192 20.66 21.64 12.85
N VAL A 193 20.31 22.77 12.22
CA VAL A 193 19.03 23.02 11.53
C VAL A 193 19.31 23.53 10.13
N ARG A 194 18.60 22.98 9.14
CA ARG A 194 18.55 23.53 7.78
C ARG A 194 17.12 23.93 7.44
N ARG A 195 16.92 25.19 7.07
CA ARG A 195 15.63 25.76 6.69
C ARG A 195 15.54 25.96 5.18
N LEU A 196 14.44 25.52 4.59
CA LEU A 196 14.07 25.74 3.19
C LEU A 196 12.66 26.34 3.16
N ILE A 197 12.41 27.28 2.24
CA ILE A 197 11.11 27.96 2.09
C ILE A 197 10.68 27.79 0.63
N GLY A 198 9.42 27.43 0.42
CA GLY A 198 8.83 27.24 -0.91
C GLY A 198 7.30 27.29 -0.81
N ASN A 199 6.66 27.99 -1.75
CA ASN A 199 5.19 28.12 -1.85
C ASN A 199 4.49 28.53 -0.54
N GLY A 200 5.09 29.44 0.23
CA GLY A 200 4.53 29.90 1.52
C GLY A 200 4.59 28.87 2.64
N GLN A 201 5.27 27.73 2.43
CA GLN A 201 5.55 26.70 3.43
C GLN A 201 7.04 26.73 3.81
N THR A 202 7.37 26.14 4.96
CA THR A 202 8.75 26.02 5.45
C THR A 202 9.07 24.56 5.78
N TRP A 203 10.23 24.08 5.32
CA TRP A 203 10.78 22.78 5.65
C TRP A 203 12.04 22.94 6.51
N TYR A 204 12.01 22.40 7.71
CA TYR A 204 13.14 22.28 8.61
C TYR A 204 13.68 20.86 8.58
N ARG A 205 15.00 20.70 8.44
CA ARG A 205 15.68 19.44 8.74
C ARG A 205 16.49 19.61 10.00
N VAL A 206 16.28 18.73 10.97
CA VAL A 206 16.90 18.78 12.29
C VAL A 206 17.82 17.59 12.53
N ARG A 207 18.79 17.75 13.44
CA ARG A 207 19.75 16.71 13.82
C ARG A 207 19.79 16.40 15.32
N SER A 208 19.00 17.11 16.11
CA SER A 208 18.88 16.88 17.55
C SER A 208 17.42 17.05 17.98
N VAL A 209 17.06 16.43 19.10
CA VAL A 209 15.74 16.63 19.71
C VAL A 209 15.57 18.08 20.15
N GLU A 210 16.63 18.71 20.64
CA GLU A 210 16.58 20.10 21.11
C GLU A 210 16.17 21.08 20.02
N SER A 211 16.70 20.90 18.80
CA SER A 211 16.30 21.71 17.66
C SER A 211 14.83 21.60 17.27
N ILE A 212 14.16 20.49 17.60
CA ILE A 212 12.70 20.37 17.39
C ILE A 212 11.97 21.35 18.32
N PHE A 213 12.35 21.39 19.60
CA PHE A 213 11.76 22.28 20.59
C PHE A 213 12.11 23.75 20.35
N GLU A 214 13.32 24.04 19.86
CA GLU A 214 13.68 25.38 19.36
C GLU A 214 12.72 25.82 18.25
N ILE A 215 12.40 24.93 17.29
CA ILE A 215 11.45 25.25 16.22
C ILE A 215 10.03 25.44 16.78
N PHE A 216 9.57 24.58 17.70
CA PHE A 216 8.26 24.73 18.36
C PHE A 216 8.07 26.08 19.06
N LYS A 217 9.16 26.67 19.59
CA LYS A 217 9.17 28.02 20.16
C LYS A 217 9.05 29.13 19.11
N THR A 218 9.46 28.87 17.87
CA THR A 218 9.46 29.86 16.76
C THR A 218 8.22 29.85 15.88
N ILE A 219 7.54 28.71 15.76
CA ILE A 219 6.43 28.55 14.80
C ILE A 219 5.08 29.03 15.35
N GLU A 220 5.05 29.64 16.53
CA GLU A 220 3.82 30.10 17.21
C GLU A 220 2.71 29.04 17.11
N ASP A 221 1.57 29.36 16.49
CA ASP A 221 0.43 28.46 16.28
C ASP A 221 0.28 28.00 14.81
N GLU A 222 1.33 28.14 13.99
CA GLU A 222 1.33 27.68 12.59
C GLU A 222 1.14 26.15 12.53
N PRO A 223 0.22 25.65 11.68
CA PRO A 223 -0.01 24.22 11.54
C PRO A 223 1.25 23.52 11.01
N TYR A 224 1.69 22.49 11.74
CA TYR A 224 2.95 21.81 11.48
C TYR A 224 2.83 20.29 11.45
N MET A 225 3.83 19.64 10.88
CA MET A 225 3.97 18.19 10.85
C MET A 225 5.42 17.78 11.14
N LEU A 226 5.61 16.81 12.04
CA LEU A 226 6.88 16.08 12.14
C LEU A 226 6.94 15.04 11.01
N VAL A 227 8.01 15.05 10.23
CA VAL A 227 8.17 14.17 9.07
C VAL A 227 9.31 13.18 9.30
N ALA A 228 9.02 11.90 9.12
CA ALA A 228 10.00 10.82 9.06
C ALA A 228 9.80 10.01 7.78
N GLY A 229 9.13 8.86 7.86
CA GLY A 229 8.83 8.01 6.71
C GLY A 229 7.72 8.53 5.78
N ASN A 230 6.83 9.39 6.30
CA ASN A 230 5.66 9.92 5.59
C ASN A 230 4.71 8.84 5.00
N THR A 231 4.82 7.59 5.46
CA THR A 231 4.04 6.47 4.91
C THR A 231 2.56 6.53 5.26
N ALA A 232 2.19 7.22 6.35
CA ALA A 232 0.81 7.51 6.73
C ALA A 232 0.03 8.19 5.60
N HIS A 233 0.71 9.02 4.79
CA HIS A 233 0.11 9.76 3.69
C HIS A 233 -0.54 8.86 2.63
N GLY A 234 -0.15 7.58 2.56
CA GLY A 234 -0.78 6.62 1.66
C GLY A 234 -2.18 6.18 2.09
N VAL A 235 -2.48 6.24 3.40
CA VAL A 235 -3.80 5.83 3.94
C VAL A 235 -4.60 7.05 4.37
N TYR A 236 -3.98 7.93 5.15
CA TYR A 236 -4.58 9.17 5.65
C TYR A 236 -3.86 10.34 5.01
N ARG A 237 -4.55 11.04 4.10
CA ARG A 237 -3.97 12.20 3.42
C ARG A 237 -3.65 13.29 4.44
N ARG A 238 -2.56 14.01 4.17
CA ARG A 238 -2.08 15.09 5.04
C ARG A 238 -3.04 16.28 4.91
N ARG A 239 -3.19 17.04 5.98
CA ARG A 239 -3.96 18.29 5.94
C ARG A 239 -3.33 19.28 4.97
N GLU A 240 -4.15 19.99 4.21
CA GLU A 240 -3.69 20.96 3.21
C GLU A 240 -3.19 22.28 3.82
N ASP A 241 -3.64 22.58 5.04
CA ASP A 241 -3.33 23.84 5.70
C ASP A 241 -1.93 23.88 6.33
N LEU A 242 -1.20 22.76 6.35
CA LEU A 242 0.16 22.65 6.89
C LEU A 242 1.11 23.71 6.29
N LYS A 243 1.74 24.50 7.17
CA LYS A 243 2.73 25.52 6.81
C LYS A 243 4.16 25.12 7.15
N VAL A 244 4.34 24.28 8.16
CA VAL A 244 5.67 23.90 8.65
C VAL A 244 5.87 22.38 8.63
N PHE A 245 6.97 21.94 8.04
CA PHE A 245 7.41 20.55 8.06
C PHE A 245 8.73 20.44 8.82
N ILE A 246 8.84 19.51 9.77
CA ILE A 246 10.05 19.28 10.56
C ILE A 246 10.53 17.84 10.32
N ASP A 247 11.50 17.68 9.43
CA ASP A 247 12.14 16.41 9.10
C ASP A 247 13.06 15.95 10.23
N VAL A 248 12.60 14.92 10.95
CA VAL A 248 13.28 14.30 12.09
C VAL A 248 14.07 13.04 11.69
N SER A 249 14.12 12.69 10.40
CA SER A 249 14.79 11.47 9.92
C SER A 249 16.30 11.43 10.18
N SER A 250 16.92 12.56 10.51
CA SER A 250 18.35 12.70 10.79
C SER A 250 18.69 12.85 12.29
N VAL A 251 17.71 12.74 13.19
CA VAL A 251 17.91 12.86 14.64
C VAL A 251 18.39 11.53 15.19
N ALA A 252 19.66 11.45 15.60
CA ALA A 252 20.29 10.20 16.03
C ALA A 252 19.71 9.69 17.34
N GLU A 253 19.36 10.59 18.27
CA GLU A 253 18.81 10.29 19.59
C GLU A 253 17.49 9.52 19.52
N LEU A 254 16.70 9.71 18.45
CA LEU A 254 15.43 9.03 18.24
C LEU A 254 15.57 7.68 17.53
N GLN A 255 16.78 7.26 17.18
CA GLN A 255 17.09 6.02 16.44
C GLN A 255 18.11 5.14 17.17
N GLN A 256 18.32 5.37 18.47
CA GLN A 256 19.19 4.55 19.29
C GLN A 256 18.43 3.34 19.84
N CYS A 257 19.15 2.26 20.11
CA CYS A 257 18.61 1.06 20.75
C CYS A 257 19.55 0.60 21.87
N LYS A 258 18.96 0.10 22.95
CA LYS A 258 19.66 -0.49 24.09
C LYS A 258 18.96 -1.79 24.49
N ILE A 259 19.67 -2.92 24.37
CA ILE A 259 19.18 -4.26 24.74
C ILE A 259 19.88 -4.67 26.04
N GLU A 260 19.21 -4.52 27.18
CA GLU A 260 19.70 -4.92 28.51
C GLU A 260 18.64 -5.77 29.25
N ALA A 261 18.36 -5.47 30.52
CA ALA A 261 17.25 -6.07 31.26
C ALA A 261 15.91 -5.73 30.59
N GLU A 262 15.74 -4.47 30.19
CA GLU A 262 14.66 -4.00 29.32
C GLU A 262 15.21 -3.64 27.94
N VAL A 263 14.34 -3.61 26.93
CA VAL A 263 14.71 -3.21 25.58
C VAL A 263 14.17 -1.81 25.33
N ILE A 264 15.07 -0.83 25.20
CA ILE A 264 14.72 0.58 24.95
C ILE A 264 15.04 0.91 23.50
N ILE A 265 14.05 1.35 22.74
CA ILE A 265 14.13 1.55 21.29
C ILE A 265 13.65 2.95 20.97
N GLY A 266 14.48 3.73 20.28
CA GLY A 266 14.13 5.07 19.82
C GLY A 266 12.88 5.04 18.94
N ALA A 267 11.98 5.99 19.14
CA ALA A 267 10.67 5.94 18.50
C ALA A 267 10.72 6.24 16.99
N ASN A 268 11.81 6.80 16.49
CA ASN A 268 12.01 7.07 15.06
C ASN A 268 12.76 5.94 14.33
N VAL A 269 13.02 4.81 15.01
CA VAL A 269 13.45 3.55 14.38
C VAL A 269 12.40 3.09 13.37
N THR A 270 12.85 2.62 12.21
CA THR A 270 11.94 2.11 11.15
C THR A 270 11.36 0.77 11.55
N LEU A 271 10.21 0.37 10.99
CA LEU A 271 9.61 -0.93 11.33
C LEU A 271 10.49 -2.11 10.90
N ASP A 272 11.25 -1.98 9.81
CA ASP A 272 12.23 -3.00 9.39
C ASP A 272 13.37 -3.15 10.41
N GLU A 273 13.96 -2.05 10.85
CA GLU A 273 15.00 -2.06 11.89
C GLU A 273 14.44 -2.53 13.24
N PHE A 274 13.19 -2.16 13.56
CA PHE A 274 12.50 -2.63 14.74
C PHE A 274 12.38 -4.16 14.75
N ILE A 275 11.96 -4.77 13.63
CA ILE A 275 11.91 -6.23 13.49
C ILE A 275 13.28 -6.86 13.80
N ARG A 276 14.37 -6.34 13.21
CA ARG A 276 15.73 -6.86 13.44
C ARG A 276 16.19 -6.72 14.90
N ILE A 277 15.89 -5.59 15.53
CA ILE A 277 16.19 -5.36 16.96
C ILE A 277 15.45 -6.37 17.83
N LEU A 278 14.18 -6.65 17.52
CA LEU A 278 13.35 -7.61 18.25
C LEU A 278 13.86 -9.06 18.08
N GLU A 279 14.30 -9.43 16.87
CA GLU A 279 14.95 -10.72 16.61
C GLU A 279 16.21 -10.90 17.46
N GLU A 280 17.07 -9.87 17.49
CA GLU A 280 18.30 -9.88 18.30
C GLU A 280 18.00 -9.95 19.80
N ALA A 281 17.02 -9.18 20.28
CA ALA A 281 16.62 -9.18 21.68
C ALA A 281 16.03 -10.54 22.12
N ALA A 282 15.20 -11.15 21.27
CA ALA A 282 14.63 -12.49 21.51
C ALA A 282 15.71 -13.58 21.60
N ALA A 283 16.79 -13.46 20.82
CA ALA A 283 17.89 -14.42 20.81
C ALA A 283 18.84 -14.28 22.02
N LYS A 284 18.99 -13.07 22.59
CA LYS A 284 19.98 -12.79 23.66
C LYS A 284 19.49 -13.10 25.07
N ASN A 285 18.20 -12.91 25.38
CA ASN A 285 17.69 -12.95 26.75
C ASN A 285 16.41 -13.81 26.85
N GLY A 286 16.38 -14.74 27.81
CA GLY A 286 15.23 -15.60 28.07
C GLY A 286 13.94 -14.83 28.38
N GLY A 287 14.03 -13.68 29.05
CA GLY A 287 12.87 -12.82 29.35
C GLY A 287 12.27 -12.09 28.14
N HIS A 288 12.95 -12.12 26.98
CA HIS A 288 12.53 -11.43 25.76
C HIS A 288 12.10 -12.39 24.65
N GLN A 289 11.96 -13.69 24.93
CA GLN A 289 11.58 -14.70 23.94
C GLN A 289 10.22 -14.42 23.27
N TYR A 290 9.30 -13.75 23.97
CA TYR A 290 8.00 -13.35 23.44
C TYR A 290 8.12 -12.41 22.22
N LEU A 291 9.23 -11.69 22.07
CA LEU A 291 9.48 -10.81 20.92
C LEU A 291 9.59 -11.57 19.60
N SER A 292 9.87 -12.88 19.62
CA SER A 292 9.77 -13.72 18.42
C SER A 292 8.34 -13.77 17.83
N HIS A 293 7.31 -13.60 18.67
CA HIS A 293 5.93 -13.44 18.21
C HIS A 293 5.67 -12.04 17.66
N PHE A 294 6.32 -10.99 18.19
CA PHE A 294 6.25 -9.65 17.61
C PHE A 294 6.82 -9.65 16.20
N VAL A 295 7.99 -10.24 16.00
CA VAL A 295 8.66 -10.35 14.68
C VAL A 295 7.71 -10.97 13.66
N LYS A 296 7.16 -12.15 13.94
CA LYS A 296 6.22 -12.84 13.06
C LYS A 296 4.97 -12.02 12.75
N HIS A 297 4.49 -11.22 13.69
CA HIS A 297 3.34 -10.35 13.50
C HIS A 297 3.71 -9.13 12.65
N LEU A 298 4.81 -8.46 12.96
CA LEU A 298 5.29 -7.25 12.29
C LEU A 298 5.70 -7.51 10.83
N GLU A 299 6.15 -8.71 10.49
CA GLU A 299 6.36 -9.14 9.10
C GLU A 299 5.06 -9.13 8.25
N LEU A 300 3.89 -9.15 8.89
CA LEU A 300 2.57 -9.04 8.25
C LEU A 300 2.10 -7.57 8.18
N VAL A 301 2.84 -6.63 8.75
CA VAL A 301 2.50 -5.20 8.77
C VAL A 301 3.08 -4.52 7.54
N ALA A 302 2.18 -3.99 6.71
CA ALA A 302 2.51 -3.36 5.44
C ALA A 302 3.39 -4.27 4.55
N ASN A 303 4.19 -3.66 3.68
CA ASN A 303 5.19 -4.32 2.87
C ASN A 303 6.60 -3.82 3.21
N THR A 304 7.63 -4.48 2.68
CA THR A 304 9.04 -4.21 2.95
C THR A 304 9.41 -2.74 2.68
N ALA A 305 9.00 -2.17 1.55
CA ALA A 305 9.34 -0.79 1.21
C ALA A 305 8.66 0.24 2.14
N VAL A 306 7.44 -0.04 2.60
CA VAL A 306 6.77 0.76 3.62
C VAL A 306 7.47 0.60 4.98
N ARG A 307 7.84 -0.61 5.39
CA ARG A 307 8.57 -0.86 6.66
C ARG A 307 9.96 -0.23 6.68
N ASN A 308 10.60 -0.12 5.53
CA ASN A 308 11.89 0.54 5.36
C ASN A 308 11.85 2.04 5.70
N ALA A 309 10.69 2.69 5.59
CA ALA A 309 10.54 4.12 5.84
C ALA A 309 9.66 4.44 7.07
N GLY A 310 8.57 3.71 7.26
CA GLY A 310 7.63 3.88 8.37
C GLY A 310 8.29 3.62 9.71
N THR A 311 7.98 4.44 10.71
CA THR A 311 8.60 4.41 12.04
C THR A 311 7.60 4.02 13.12
N ILE A 312 8.10 3.62 14.29
CA ILE A 312 7.28 3.30 15.46
C ILE A 312 6.40 4.50 15.84
N ALA A 313 7.00 5.69 15.97
CA ALA A 313 6.31 6.94 16.27
C ALA A 313 5.28 7.30 15.21
N GLY A 314 5.62 7.14 13.92
CA GLY A 314 4.68 7.38 12.83
C GLY A 314 3.45 6.49 12.94
N ASN A 315 3.62 5.21 13.25
CA ASN A 315 2.51 4.27 13.40
C ASN A 315 1.63 4.60 14.62
N LEU A 316 2.24 4.93 15.77
CA LEU A 316 1.52 5.30 16.99
C LEU A 316 0.75 6.62 16.83
N MET A 317 1.34 7.61 16.15
CA MET A 317 0.66 8.89 15.88
C MET A 317 -0.53 8.74 14.93
N ILE A 318 -0.51 7.78 14.00
CA ILE A 318 -1.72 7.46 13.21
C ILE A 318 -2.83 6.98 14.15
N LYS A 319 -2.55 6.02 15.04
CA LYS A 319 -3.55 5.52 15.99
C LYS A 319 -4.07 6.61 16.94
N HIS A 320 -3.21 7.54 17.34
CA HIS A 320 -3.58 8.69 18.16
C HIS A 320 -4.56 9.63 17.44
N GLN A 321 -4.27 9.95 16.16
CA GLN A 321 -5.10 10.85 15.35
C GLN A 321 -6.36 10.18 14.79
N HIS A 322 -6.30 8.87 14.57
CA HIS A 322 -7.33 8.03 13.97
C HIS A 322 -7.60 6.81 14.86
N PRO A 323 -8.43 6.94 15.91
CA PRO A 323 -8.72 5.84 16.84
C PRO A 323 -9.29 4.59 16.17
N GLU A 324 -9.92 4.71 15.01
CA GLU A 324 -10.39 3.58 14.20
C GLU A 324 -9.27 2.77 13.55
N PHE A 325 -8.06 3.32 13.40
CA PHE A 325 -6.94 2.64 12.76
C PHE A 325 -6.55 1.38 13.57
N PRO A 326 -6.59 0.17 12.97
CA PRO A 326 -6.27 -1.08 13.67
C PRO A 326 -4.74 -1.28 13.75
N SER A 327 -4.04 -0.40 14.48
CA SER A 327 -2.58 -0.43 14.61
C SER A 327 -2.07 -1.72 15.26
N ASP A 328 -1.34 -2.51 14.47
CA ASP A 328 -0.64 -3.71 14.96
C ASP A 328 0.48 -3.36 15.95
N VAL A 329 1.19 -2.24 15.75
CA VAL A 329 2.28 -1.81 16.65
C VAL A 329 1.72 -1.40 18.01
N PHE A 330 0.69 -0.55 18.03
CA PHE A 330 0.00 -0.16 19.25
C PHE A 330 -0.52 -1.38 20.01
N LEU A 331 -1.22 -2.28 19.31
CA LEU A 331 -1.80 -3.50 19.89
C LEU A 331 -0.72 -4.34 20.60
N LEU A 332 0.40 -4.60 19.93
CA LEU A 332 1.49 -5.39 20.49
C LEU A 332 2.09 -4.73 21.73
N LEU A 333 2.36 -3.42 21.67
CA LEU A 333 2.92 -2.65 22.77
C LEU A 333 1.97 -2.59 23.98
N GLU A 334 0.68 -2.35 23.75
CA GLU A 334 -0.33 -2.32 24.82
C GLU A 334 -0.46 -3.69 25.49
N THR A 335 -0.51 -4.76 24.68
CA THR A 335 -0.69 -6.13 25.19
C THR A 335 0.41 -6.55 26.17
N VAL A 336 1.64 -6.09 25.94
CA VAL A 336 2.78 -6.45 26.81
C VAL A 336 3.05 -5.45 27.92
N GLY A 337 2.27 -4.37 28.01
CA GLY A 337 2.51 -3.30 28.98
C GLY A 337 3.80 -2.54 28.71
N ALA A 338 4.10 -2.25 27.44
CA ALA A 338 5.23 -1.39 27.07
C ALA A 338 5.07 0.03 27.65
N THR A 339 6.18 0.76 27.74
CA THR A 339 6.17 2.16 28.20
C THR A 339 6.62 3.09 27.07
N LEU A 340 5.89 4.19 26.88
CA LEU A 340 6.18 5.23 25.90
C LEU A 340 6.78 6.45 26.59
N SER A 341 8.00 6.83 26.20
CA SER A 341 8.66 8.02 26.75
C SER A 341 8.46 9.22 25.84
N ILE A 342 7.88 10.29 26.37
CA ILE A 342 7.46 11.49 25.63
C ILE A 342 8.12 12.71 26.27
N ARG A 343 8.59 13.64 25.44
CA ARG A 343 9.04 14.98 25.88
C ARG A 343 8.02 16.03 25.47
N MET A 344 7.65 16.87 26.43
CA MET A 344 6.78 18.04 26.28
C MET A 344 7.53 19.24 26.88
N ASP A 345 8.12 20.07 26.04
CA ASP A 345 9.04 21.13 26.45
C ASP A 345 10.18 20.60 27.36
N GLU A 346 10.31 21.05 28.60
CA GLU A 346 11.31 20.55 29.56
C GLU A 346 10.85 19.30 30.35
N LEU A 347 9.56 18.93 30.25
CA LEU A 347 9.02 17.79 30.97
C LEU A 347 9.20 16.49 30.14
N ARG A 348 9.68 15.44 30.80
CA ARG A 348 9.68 14.09 30.28
C ARG A 348 8.72 13.23 31.10
N ILE A 349 7.81 12.55 30.41
CA ILE A 349 6.84 11.63 31.01
C ILE A 349 6.96 10.27 30.36
N ASP A 350 6.62 9.25 31.13
CA ASP A 350 6.54 7.86 30.70
C ASP A 350 5.09 7.40 30.94
N VAL A 351 4.44 6.89 29.90
CA VAL A 351 3.01 6.53 29.92
C VAL A 351 2.77 5.18 29.24
N SER A 352 1.63 4.54 29.52
CA SER A 352 1.20 3.38 28.74
C SER A 352 0.74 3.79 27.33
N PRO A 353 0.69 2.87 26.35
CA PRO A 353 0.11 3.17 25.05
C PRO A 353 -1.35 3.64 25.15
N LEU A 354 -2.17 3.04 26.00
CA LEU A 354 -3.56 3.49 26.21
C LEU A 354 -3.66 4.90 26.80
N GLU A 355 -2.81 5.25 27.77
CA GLU A 355 -2.74 6.62 28.31
C GLU A 355 -2.33 7.62 27.23
N PHE A 356 -1.37 7.24 26.39
CA PHE A 356 -0.90 8.06 25.27
C PHE A 356 -2.02 8.49 24.31
N LEU A 357 -3.03 7.66 24.06
CA LEU A 357 -4.16 8.02 23.19
C LEU A 357 -4.96 9.23 23.70
N ASN A 358 -4.89 9.52 25.01
CA ASN A 358 -5.62 10.63 25.63
C ASN A 358 -4.74 11.87 25.88
N LEU A 359 -3.44 11.81 25.55
CA LEU A 359 -2.52 12.93 25.71
C LEU A 359 -2.63 13.92 24.55
N ASP A 360 -2.54 15.21 24.85
CA ASP A 360 -2.32 16.22 23.82
C ASP A 360 -0.86 16.17 23.35
N MET A 361 -0.68 15.76 22.09
CA MET A 361 0.63 15.64 21.46
C MET A 361 1.09 16.93 20.73
N SER A 362 0.36 18.03 20.93
CA SER A 362 0.76 19.36 20.43
C SER A 362 2.10 19.77 21.04
N LYS A 363 3.06 20.08 20.18
CA LYS A 363 4.47 20.41 20.51
C LYS A 363 5.15 19.36 21.41
N ALA A 364 4.76 18.09 21.29
CA ALA A 364 5.36 16.97 21.98
C ALA A 364 6.13 16.05 21.01
N VAL A 365 7.10 15.29 21.53
CA VAL A 365 7.89 14.33 20.75
C VAL A 365 7.95 12.99 21.49
N LEU A 366 7.52 11.92 20.82
CA LEU A 366 7.76 10.55 21.28
C LEU A 366 9.25 10.22 21.11
N LEU A 367 9.94 9.92 22.21
CA LEU A 367 11.38 9.70 22.24
C LEU A 367 11.73 8.23 22.03
N ALA A 368 11.10 7.34 22.80
CA ALA A 368 11.44 5.92 22.83
C ALA A 368 10.27 5.06 23.32
N VAL A 369 10.37 3.76 23.04
CA VAL A 369 9.52 2.70 23.56
C VAL A 369 10.38 1.75 24.38
N THR A 370 9.91 1.38 25.56
CA THR A 370 10.56 0.41 26.46
C THR A 370 9.72 -0.85 26.55
N LEU A 371 10.33 -2.00 26.25
CA LEU A 371 9.71 -3.32 26.31
C LEU A 371 10.15 -4.06 27.59
N PRO A 372 9.21 -4.64 28.36
CA PRO A 372 9.52 -5.29 29.62
C PRO A 372 10.13 -6.68 29.41
N SER A 373 10.81 -7.18 30.44
CA SER A 373 11.22 -8.58 30.53
C SER A 373 10.08 -9.44 31.09
N LEU A 374 9.69 -10.48 30.36
CA LEU A 374 8.61 -11.38 30.72
C LEU A 374 9.15 -12.81 30.89
N ASP A 375 9.12 -13.32 32.12
CA ASP A 375 9.55 -14.69 32.43
C ASP A 375 8.66 -15.71 31.69
N PRO A 376 9.19 -16.52 30.74
CA PRO A 376 8.40 -17.45 29.94
C PRO A 376 7.77 -18.57 30.77
N THR A 377 8.21 -18.79 32.01
CA THR A 377 7.58 -19.76 32.91
C THR A 377 6.27 -19.23 33.50
N LEU A 378 6.15 -17.91 33.65
CA LEU A 378 5.00 -17.23 34.24
C LEU A 378 4.10 -16.62 33.17
N TYR A 379 4.67 -16.10 32.09
CA TYR A 379 3.95 -15.37 31.05
C TYR A 379 3.76 -16.20 29.78
N ARG A 380 2.54 -16.17 29.24
CA ARG A 380 2.20 -16.71 27.91
C ARG A 380 1.74 -15.57 27.03
N PHE A 381 2.49 -15.30 25.97
CA PHE A 381 2.16 -14.27 24.98
C PHE A 381 1.92 -14.89 23.62
N ARG A 382 0.83 -14.50 22.95
CA ARG A 382 0.69 -14.67 21.49
C ARG A 382 -0.06 -13.50 20.89
N SER A 383 0.21 -13.25 19.62
CA SER A 383 -0.53 -12.29 18.81
C SER A 383 -0.97 -12.92 17.50
N PHE A 384 -2.03 -12.35 16.92
CA PHE A 384 -2.62 -12.80 15.67
C PHE A 384 -3.03 -11.59 14.83
N LYS A 385 -2.87 -11.73 13.52
CA LYS A 385 -3.35 -10.76 12.54
C LYS A 385 -4.09 -11.51 11.44
N VAL A 386 -5.36 -11.20 11.25
CA VAL A 386 -6.17 -11.81 10.19
C VAL A 386 -6.60 -10.73 9.22
N MET A 387 -6.35 -10.97 7.95
CA MET A 387 -6.46 -10.01 6.85
C MET A 387 -7.16 -10.67 5.65
N PRO A 388 -7.72 -9.89 4.70
CA PRO A 388 -8.26 -10.42 3.45
C PRO A 388 -7.22 -11.19 2.62
N VAL A 389 -5.96 -10.74 2.66
CA VAL A 389 -4.81 -11.36 1.99
C VAL A 389 -3.65 -11.48 2.99
N SER A 390 -2.74 -12.42 2.78
CA SER A 390 -1.76 -12.82 3.80
C SER A 390 -0.66 -11.80 4.12
N ARG A 391 -0.44 -10.77 3.28
CA ARG A 391 0.52 -9.67 3.49
C ARG A 391 0.00 -8.37 2.90
N ASN A 392 0.60 -7.24 3.29
CA ASN A 392 0.34 -5.91 2.73
C ASN A 392 -1.15 -5.51 2.76
N ASN A 393 -1.81 -5.77 3.89
CA ASN A 393 -3.21 -5.38 4.10
C ASN A 393 -3.48 -4.98 5.55
N GLN A 394 -4.57 -4.25 5.77
CA GLN A 394 -5.05 -3.94 7.11
C GLN A 394 -5.74 -5.18 7.70
N ALA A 395 -5.74 -5.28 9.03
CA ALA A 395 -6.37 -6.41 9.71
C ALA A 395 -7.89 -6.24 9.71
N TYR A 396 -8.63 -7.32 9.42
CA TYR A 396 -10.04 -7.39 9.83
C TYR A 396 -10.14 -7.44 11.35
N VAL A 397 -9.30 -8.28 11.97
CA VAL A 397 -9.10 -8.34 13.42
C VAL A 397 -7.64 -8.67 13.67
N ASN A 398 -6.98 -7.88 14.51
CA ASN A 398 -5.72 -8.23 15.14
C ASN A 398 -5.95 -8.38 16.64
N ALA A 399 -5.21 -9.29 17.27
CA ALA A 399 -5.39 -9.64 18.67
C ALA A 399 -4.03 -9.89 19.35
N GLY A 400 -3.91 -9.46 20.59
CA GLY A 400 -2.79 -9.76 21.47
C GLY A 400 -3.32 -10.36 22.77
N PHE A 401 -2.69 -11.45 23.21
CA PHE A 401 -3.02 -12.15 24.44
C PHE A 401 -1.76 -12.31 25.27
N LEU A 402 -1.75 -11.73 26.47
CA LEU A 402 -0.74 -11.95 27.49
C LEU A 402 -1.42 -12.47 28.76
N ILE A 403 -1.01 -13.63 29.26
CA ILE A 403 -1.49 -14.15 30.54
C ILE A 403 -0.31 -14.40 31.46
N LYS A 404 -0.42 -13.92 32.70
CA LYS A 404 0.49 -14.22 33.80
C LYS A 404 -0.15 -15.27 34.71
N SER A 405 0.53 -16.39 34.91
CA SER A 405 0.11 -17.48 35.80
C SER A 405 0.96 -17.55 37.07
N ARG A 406 0.38 -18.01 38.18
CA ARG A 406 1.06 -18.19 39.46
C ARG A 406 1.80 -19.55 39.51
N ARG A 407 3.05 -19.64 39.07
CA ARG A 407 3.82 -20.92 39.07
C ARG A 407 3.07 -22.05 38.33
N SER A 408 3.46 -23.31 38.54
CA SER A 408 3.07 -24.51 37.78
C SER A 408 1.60 -24.93 37.87
N ASP A 409 0.74 -24.22 38.60
CA ASP A 409 -0.69 -24.58 38.75
C ASP A 409 -1.59 -23.92 37.68
N GLU A 410 -1.01 -23.09 36.79
CA GLU A 410 -1.71 -22.42 35.68
C GLU A 410 -2.89 -21.54 36.14
N ILE A 411 -2.88 -21.07 37.39
CA ILE A 411 -3.87 -20.13 37.91
C ILE A 411 -3.53 -18.72 37.42
N VAL A 412 -4.47 -18.06 36.75
CA VAL A 412 -4.28 -16.72 36.20
C VAL A 412 -4.19 -15.69 37.32
N GLU A 413 -3.10 -14.93 37.34
CA GLU A 413 -2.92 -13.75 38.21
C GLU A 413 -3.50 -12.51 37.55
N CYS A 414 -3.13 -12.27 36.29
CA CYS A 414 -3.68 -11.21 35.45
C CYS A 414 -3.60 -11.60 33.97
N ALA A 415 -4.40 -10.92 33.16
CA ALA A 415 -4.43 -11.09 31.71
C ALA A 415 -4.52 -9.70 31.05
N SER A 416 -3.88 -9.58 29.87
CA SER A 416 -4.06 -8.47 28.94
C SER A 416 -4.52 -9.07 27.62
N ILE A 417 -5.75 -8.76 27.23
CA ILE A 417 -6.42 -9.27 26.05
C ILE A 417 -6.85 -8.08 25.22
N CYS A 418 -6.03 -7.76 24.22
CA CYS A 418 -6.24 -6.60 23.37
C CYS A 418 -6.74 -7.01 21.98
N PHE A 419 -7.63 -6.22 21.41
CA PHE A 419 -8.10 -6.39 20.03
C PHE A 419 -8.04 -5.06 19.27
N GLY A 420 -7.81 -5.13 17.96
CA GLY A 420 -8.13 -4.07 17.01
C GLY A 420 -9.05 -4.60 15.91
N GLY A 421 -9.68 -3.68 15.17
CA GLY A 421 -10.69 -4.04 14.18
C GLY A 421 -12.02 -4.48 14.80
N ILE A 422 -12.35 -4.04 16.01
CA ILE A 422 -13.69 -4.21 16.60
C ILE A 422 -14.49 -2.93 16.39
N ASN A 423 -14.17 -1.88 17.14
CA ASN A 423 -14.67 -0.53 16.94
C ASN A 423 -13.58 0.47 17.43
N PRO A 424 -13.73 1.79 17.21
CA PRO A 424 -12.66 2.76 17.47
C PRO A 424 -12.23 2.88 18.95
N VAL A 425 -13.09 2.50 19.90
CA VAL A 425 -12.83 2.66 21.35
C VAL A 425 -12.45 1.34 22.05
N PHE A 426 -12.75 0.19 21.44
CA PHE A 426 -12.46 -1.10 22.04
C PHE A 426 -10.98 -1.45 21.89
N VAL A 427 -10.25 -1.44 23.01
CA VAL A 427 -8.85 -1.88 23.08
C VAL A 427 -8.75 -3.16 23.91
N HIS A 428 -9.25 -3.16 25.16
CA HIS A 428 -9.19 -4.28 26.08
C HIS A 428 -10.52 -5.03 26.22
N ALA A 429 -10.43 -6.35 26.32
CA ALA A 429 -11.50 -7.24 26.74
C ALA A 429 -11.59 -7.30 28.27
N SER A 430 -11.78 -6.14 28.92
CA SER A 430 -11.59 -5.97 30.37
C SER A 430 -12.51 -6.86 31.22
N SER A 431 -13.72 -7.17 30.76
CA SER A 431 -14.63 -8.07 31.48
C SER A 431 -14.09 -9.50 31.46
N THR A 432 -13.54 -9.92 30.32
CA THR A 432 -12.90 -11.24 30.17
C THR A 432 -11.61 -11.33 30.96
N GLU A 433 -10.78 -10.28 30.97
CA GLU A 433 -9.57 -10.20 31.82
C GLU A 433 -9.90 -10.37 33.30
N CYS A 434 -10.91 -9.63 33.79
CA CYS A 434 -11.40 -9.75 35.17
C CYS A 434 -11.97 -11.13 35.47
N PHE A 435 -12.68 -11.75 34.52
CA PHE A 435 -13.25 -13.09 34.67
C PHE A 435 -12.15 -14.15 34.88
N LEU A 436 -11.03 -14.03 34.15
CA LEU A 436 -9.93 -14.99 34.20
C LEU A 436 -9.17 -14.95 35.53
N ALA A 437 -9.04 -13.79 36.16
CA ALA A 437 -8.28 -13.61 37.39
C ALA A 437 -8.70 -14.60 38.50
N GLY A 438 -7.72 -15.32 39.05
CA GLY A 438 -7.92 -16.32 40.11
C GLY A 438 -8.48 -17.66 39.63
N ARG A 439 -8.71 -17.86 38.33
CA ARG A 439 -9.20 -19.13 37.77
C ARG A 439 -8.06 -19.96 37.17
N PRO A 440 -8.19 -21.31 37.16
CA PRO A 440 -7.27 -22.16 36.41
C PRO A 440 -7.49 -21.96 34.91
N LEU A 441 -6.42 -21.61 34.20
CA LEU A 441 -6.48 -21.24 32.77
C LEU A 441 -6.98 -22.40 31.91
N LEU A 442 -6.42 -23.60 32.11
CA LEU A 442 -6.55 -24.74 31.18
C LEU A 442 -7.74 -25.67 31.49
N THR A 443 -8.85 -25.13 31.99
CA THR A 443 -10.10 -25.90 32.21
C THR A 443 -11.17 -25.54 31.20
N ASN A 444 -12.06 -26.49 30.90
CA ASN A 444 -13.17 -26.26 29.98
C ASN A 444 -14.15 -25.21 30.53
N GLU A 445 -14.35 -25.19 31.85
CA GLU A 445 -15.20 -24.20 32.53
C GLU A 445 -14.67 -22.79 32.33
N THR A 446 -13.36 -22.57 32.51
CA THR A 446 -12.73 -21.27 32.29
C THR A 446 -12.78 -20.88 30.81
N LEU A 447 -12.51 -21.81 29.90
CA LEU A 447 -12.58 -21.56 28.47
C LEU A 447 -13.98 -21.12 28.01
N GLN A 448 -15.02 -21.89 28.38
CA GLN A 448 -16.40 -21.60 27.99
C GLN A 448 -16.90 -20.29 28.60
N GLY A 449 -16.60 -20.05 29.88
CA GLY A 449 -16.98 -18.81 30.56
C GLY A 449 -16.27 -17.59 29.99
N ALA A 450 -14.99 -17.70 29.63
CA ALA A 450 -14.25 -16.61 28.98
C ALA A 450 -14.79 -16.33 27.57
N LEU A 451 -15.09 -17.36 26.76
CA LEU A 451 -15.72 -17.18 25.44
C LEU A 451 -17.10 -16.53 25.55
N GLN A 452 -17.91 -16.91 26.54
CA GLN A 452 -19.22 -16.30 26.77
C GLN A 452 -19.10 -14.84 27.20
N THR A 453 -18.17 -14.53 28.12
CA THR A 453 -17.90 -13.16 28.58
C THR A 453 -17.40 -12.29 27.43
N LEU A 454 -16.40 -12.78 26.69
CA LEU A 454 -15.84 -12.09 25.53
C LEU A 454 -16.90 -11.84 24.45
N ALA A 455 -17.79 -12.81 24.23
CA ALA A 455 -18.87 -12.64 23.27
C ALA A 455 -19.79 -11.47 23.66
N THR A 456 -19.99 -11.18 24.94
CA THR A 456 -20.89 -10.10 25.40
C THR A 456 -20.31 -8.70 25.28
N GLU A 457 -18.98 -8.55 25.30
CA GLU A 457 -18.31 -7.23 25.20
C GLU A 457 -17.82 -6.89 23.78
N LEU A 458 -17.76 -7.88 22.87
CA LEU A 458 -17.40 -7.66 21.48
C LEU A 458 -18.58 -7.06 20.68
N GLU A 459 -18.46 -5.77 20.37
CA GLU A 459 -19.41 -5.02 19.54
C GLU A 459 -18.72 -4.42 18.31
N PRO A 460 -18.47 -5.20 17.24
CA PRO A 460 -17.86 -4.64 16.05
C PRO A 460 -18.81 -3.69 15.33
N ASP A 461 -18.29 -2.58 14.82
CA ASP A 461 -19.05 -1.63 14.00
C ASP A 461 -19.37 -2.20 12.61
N TRP A 462 -20.14 -1.48 11.79
CA TRP A 462 -20.35 -1.86 10.38
C TRP A 462 -19.85 -0.75 9.48
N VAL A 463 -18.61 -0.90 9.01
CA VAL A 463 -17.93 0.04 8.12
C VAL A 463 -17.44 -0.74 6.91
N LEU A 464 -17.75 -0.28 5.70
CA LEU A 464 -17.18 -0.85 4.48
C LEU A 464 -15.80 -0.22 4.23
N PRO A 465 -14.81 -0.96 3.71
CA PRO A 465 -14.90 -2.31 3.13
C PRO A 465 -14.63 -3.46 4.12
N ASP A 466 -14.68 -3.23 5.43
CA ASP A 466 -14.38 -4.27 6.41
C ASP A 466 -15.35 -5.45 6.35
N ALA A 467 -14.88 -6.60 6.84
CA ALA A 467 -15.72 -7.76 7.01
C ALA A 467 -16.89 -7.47 7.97
N SER A 468 -17.99 -8.20 7.77
CA SER A 468 -19.22 -7.99 8.53
C SER A 468 -19.00 -8.06 10.06
N PRO A 469 -19.78 -7.32 10.85
CA PRO A 469 -19.68 -7.35 12.31
C PRO A 469 -19.75 -8.78 12.88
N ASN A 470 -20.63 -9.62 12.31
CA ASN A 470 -20.76 -11.01 12.72
C ASN A 470 -19.48 -11.81 12.46
N TYR A 471 -18.85 -11.62 11.30
CA TYR A 471 -17.58 -12.27 10.98
C TYR A 471 -16.49 -11.83 11.96
N ARG A 472 -16.31 -10.52 12.18
CA ARG A 472 -15.28 -9.99 13.09
C ARG A 472 -15.46 -10.44 14.53
N ARG A 473 -16.70 -10.47 15.04
CA ARG A 473 -17.02 -11.01 16.38
C ARG A 473 -16.65 -12.49 16.51
N ARG A 474 -17.05 -13.32 15.54
CA ARG A 474 -16.72 -14.76 15.54
C ARG A 474 -15.22 -15.00 15.37
N LEU A 475 -14.55 -14.16 14.60
CA LEU A 475 -13.12 -14.21 14.40
C LEU A 475 -12.37 -13.92 15.71
N ALA A 476 -12.71 -12.86 16.43
CA ALA A 476 -12.11 -12.54 17.73
C ALA A 476 -12.26 -13.70 18.75
N LEU A 477 -13.46 -14.29 18.84
CA LEU A 477 -13.70 -15.49 19.67
C LEU A 477 -12.84 -16.68 19.23
N SER A 478 -12.68 -16.88 17.91
CA SER A 478 -11.85 -17.96 17.36
C SER A 478 -10.36 -17.75 17.63
N LEU A 479 -9.88 -16.49 17.62
CA LEU A 479 -8.51 -16.14 17.96
C LEU A 479 -8.22 -16.40 19.44
N TYR A 480 -9.15 -16.08 20.34
CA TYR A 480 -9.02 -16.44 21.75
C TYR A 480 -9.00 -17.97 21.95
N TYR A 481 -9.90 -18.71 21.30
CA TYR A 481 -9.87 -20.19 21.33
C TYR A 481 -8.54 -20.76 20.81
N LYS A 482 -8.01 -20.19 19.72
CA LYS A 482 -6.72 -20.56 19.16
C LYS A 482 -5.56 -20.29 20.11
N PHE A 483 -5.57 -19.14 20.80
CA PHE A 483 -4.62 -18.83 21.87
C PHE A 483 -4.66 -19.90 22.97
N MET A 484 -5.85 -20.26 23.44
CA MET A 484 -6.03 -21.27 24.49
C MET A 484 -5.51 -22.66 24.08
N LEU A 485 -5.74 -23.08 22.83
CA LEU A 485 -5.16 -24.32 22.31
C LEU A 485 -3.62 -24.27 22.27
N GLY A 486 -3.04 -23.12 21.92
CA GLY A 486 -1.59 -22.89 21.96
C GLY A 486 -1.05 -23.02 23.38
N ALA A 487 -1.64 -22.28 24.32
CA ALA A 487 -1.25 -22.31 25.73
C ALA A 487 -1.36 -23.72 26.35
N ALA A 488 -2.42 -24.46 26.01
CA ALA A 488 -2.60 -25.83 26.47
C ALA A 488 -1.58 -26.81 25.86
N SER A 489 -1.18 -26.62 24.59
CA SER A 489 -0.22 -27.49 23.91
C SER A 489 1.21 -27.35 24.46
N GLU A 490 1.52 -26.21 25.06
CA GLU A 490 2.83 -25.90 25.66
C GLU A 490 2.90 -26.24 27.15
N SER A 491 1.76 -26.52 27.79
CA SER A 491 1.69 -26.85 29.21
C SER A 491 1.90 -28.33 29.45
N SER A 492 2.55 -28.67 30.57
CA SER A 492 2.66 -30.05 31.06
C SER A 492 1.36 -30.59 31.68
N VAL A 493 0.39 -29.71 31.96
CA VAL A 493 -0.88 -30.03 32.61
C VAL A 493 -2.04 -30.12 31.61
N GLY A 494 -1.90 -29.48 30.44
CA GLY A 494 -2.92 -29.43 29.39
C GLY A 494 -2.84 -30.63 28.45
N ALA A 495 -3.89 -31.44 28.39
CA ALA A 495 -4.05 -32.47 27.36
C ALA A 495 -4.93 -31.94 26.22
N VAL A 496 -4.32 -31.49 25.13
CA VAL A 496 -5.05 -31.17 23.89
C VAL A 496 -5.26 -32.45 23.10
N SER A 497 -6.52 -32.79 22.82
CA SER A 497 -6.82 -33.90 21.91
C SER A 497 -6.14 -33.69 20.57
N THR A 498 -5.55 -34.75 19.99
CA THR A 498 -4.87 -34.71 18.69
C THR A 498 -5.75 -34.12 17.58
N ARG A 499 -7.08 -34.24 17.69
CA ARG A 499 -8.04 -33.65 16.75
C ARG A 499 -7.97 -32.11 16.70
N TYR A 500 -7.57 -31.45 17.78
CA TYR A 500 -7.55 -30.00 17.91
C TYR A 500 -6.16 -29.37 17.77
N THR A 501 -5.10 -30.17 17.67
CA THR A 501 -3.72 -29.68 17.61
C THR A 501 -3.45 -28.78 16.41
N SER A 502 -4.08 -29.01 15.25
CA SER A 502 -3.95 -28.11 14.10
C SER A 502 -4.55 -26.73 14.33
N GLY A 503 -5.42 -26.57 15.33
CA GLY A 503 -5.99 -25.29 15.72
C GLY A 503 -4.98 -24.34 16.37
N SER A 504 -3.93 -24.87 17.01
CA SER A 504 -2.92 -24.05 17.71
C SER A 504 -1.79 -23.54 16.81
N THR A 505 -1.60 -24.13 15.62
CA THR A 505 -0.51 -23.77 14.70
C THR A 505 -0.92 -22.65 13.73
N MET A 506 0.07 -21.87 13.26
CA MET A 506 -0.14 -20.89 12.20
C MET A 506 0.00 -21.53 10.83
N LEU A 507 -0.78 -21.06 9.86
CA LEU A 507 -0.64 -21.49 8.48
C LEU A 507 0.61 -20.83 7.89
N GLU A 508 1.65 -21.60 7.65
CA GLU A 508 2.88 -21.14 7.03
C GLU A 508 2.89 -21.49 5.54
N ARG A 509 3.12 -20.49 4.68
CA ARG A 509 3.24 -20.70 3.25
C ARG A 509 4.65 -21.21 2.92
N PRO A 510 4.81 -22.34 2.20
CA PRO A 510 6.11 -22.77 1.71
C PRO A 510 6.62 -21.85 0.60
N LEU A 511 7.90 -21.99 0.25
CA LEU A 511 8.47 -21.31 -0.92
C LEU A 511 7.71 -21.71 -2.19
N SER A 512 7.41 -20.73 -3.03
CA SER A 512 6.75 -20.94 -4.32
C SER A 512 7.61 -21.77 -5.25
N SER A 513 7.00 -22.71 -5.97
CA SER A 513 7.66 -23.51 -7.00
C SER A 513 6.70 -23.77 -8.16
N GLY A 514 7.23 -24.04 -9.35
CA GLY A 514 6.43 -24.35 -10.53
C GLY A 514 7.23 -25.13 -11.57
N LYS A 515 6.53 -25.94 -12.37
CA LYS A 515 7.11 -26.68 -13.50
C LYS A 515 6.31 -26.36 -14.76
N GLN A 516 6.99 -26.08 -15.87
CA GLN A 516 6.36 -25.87 -17.17
C GLN A 516 6.87 -26.93 -18.14
N ASN A 517 5.96 -27.53 -18.92
CA ASN A 517 6.29 -28.45 -20.00
C ASN A 517 5.54 -27.99 -21.25
N TYR A 518 6.23 -27.90 -22.38
CA TYR A 518 5.67 -27.58 -23.67
C TYR A 518 6.48 -28.27 -24.77
N ASP A 519 5.83 -28.58 -25.89
CA ASP A 519 6.50 -29.17 -27.04
C ASP A 519 7.14 -28.09 -27.91
N THR A 520 8.33 -28.36 -28.44
CA THR A 520 8.99 -27.51 -29.42
C THR A 520 9.48 -28.34 -30.61
N TYR A 521 9.38 -27.79 -31.81
CA TYR A 521 9.76 -28.46 -33.05
C TYR A 521 10.81 -27.62 -33.78
N PRO A 522 12.11 -27.96 -33.67
CA PRO A 522 13.20 -27.19 -34.31
C PRO A 522 13.02 -26.95 -35.80
N THR A 523 12.37 -27.88 -36.51
CA THR A 523 12.05 -27.74 -37.94
C THR A 523 11.02 -26.66 -38.24
N LYS A 524 10.28 -26.18 -37.23
CA LYS A 524 9.26 -25.12 -37.31
C LYS A 524 9.66 -23.86 -36.55
N TRP A 525 10.94 -23.68 -36.23
CA TRP A 525 11.40 -22.44 -35.61
C TRP A 525 11.35 -21.29 -36.64
N PRO A 526 10.94 -20.08 -36.24
CA PRO A 526 10.71 -19.62 -34.85
C PRO A 526 9.29 -19.89 -34.28
N LEU A 527 8.33 -20.42 -35.04
CA LEU A 527 6.92 -20.54 -34.60
C LEU A 527 6.72 -21.32 -33.29
N THR A 528 7.54 -22.36 -33.07
CA THR A 528 7.48 -23.20 -31.86
C THR A 528 8.69 -23.02 -30.96
N GLN A 529 9.57 -22.08 -31.31
CA GLN A 529 10.73 -21.73 -30.50
C GLN A 529 10.27 -20.89 -29.32
N TYR A 530 10.80 -21.19 -28.14
CA TYR A 530 10.69 -20.26 -27.03
C TYR A 530 11.47 -18.97 -27.37
N LEU A 531 10.77 -17.85 -27.44
CA LEU A 531 11.35 -16.53 -27.62
C LEU A 531 10.90 -15.62 -26.48
N PRO A 532 11.83 -14.99 -25.74
CA PRO A 532 11.49 -13.95 -24.79
C PRO A 532 10.74 -12.82 -25.48
N LYS A 533 9.88 -12.11 -24.73
CA LYS A 533 9.21 -10.92 -25.24
C LYS A 533 10.26 -9.91 -25.71
N LEU A 534 10.12 -9.41 -26.94
CA LEU A 534 11.06 -8.45 -27.55
C LEU A 534 11.25 -7.20 -26.67
N ASP A 535 10.15 -6.63 -26.17
CA ASP A 535 10.20 -5.45 -25.31
C ASP A 535 10.54 -5.77 -23.85
N GLY A 536 10.70 -7.05 -23.49
CA GLY A 536 10.87 -7.46 -22.10
C GLY A 536 12.05 -6.78 -21.41
N ILE A 537 13.15 -6.58 -22.15
CA ILE A 537 14.33 -5.88 -21.62
C ILE A 537 14.12 -4.36 -21.49
N LEU A 538 13.42 -3.74 -22.45
CA LEU A 538 13.08 -2.30 -22.39
C LEU A 538 12.12 -2.03 -21.23
N GLN A 539 11.19 -2.95 -20.97
CA GLN A 539 10.29 -2.88 -19.83
C GLN A 539 11.04 -3.05 -18.51
N ALA A 540 11.99 -3.98 -18.44
CA ALA A 540 12.81 -4.19 -17.25
C ALA A 540 13.78 -3.02 -16.98
N SER A 541 14.26 -2.33 -18.01
CA SER A 541 15.13 -1.15 -17.87
C SER A 541 14.38 0.18 -17.70
N GLY A 542 13.06 0.18 -17.87
CA GLY A 542 12.24 1.40 -17.82
C GLY A 542 12.29 2.25 -19.11
N GLU A 543 12.92 1.75 -20.18
CA GLU A 543 12.99 2.40 -21.50
C GLU A 543 11.70 2.22 -22.32
N ALA A 544 10.81 1.30 -21.94
CA ALA A 544 9.49 1.20 -22.54
C ALA A 544 8.64 2.44 -22.17
N GLU A 545 8.19 3.15 -23.20
CA GLU A 545 7.37 4.35 -23.09
C GLU A 545 5.87 4.00 -23.07
N TYR A 546 5.20 4.42 -22.00
CA TYR A 546 3.74 4.40 -21.85
C TYR A 546 3.17 5.81 -22.06
N ILE A 547 1.84 5.94 -22.13
CA ILE A 547 1.24 7.24 -22.47
C ILE A 547 1.67 8.35 -21.51
N ASN A 548 1.67 8.03 -20.21
CA ASN A 548 2.03 8.98 -19.16
C ASN A 548 3.55 9.24 -19.05
N ASP A 549 4.37 8.54 -19.83
CA ASP A 549 5.81 8.76 -19.90
C ASP A 549 6.21 9.77 -20.97
N MET A 550 5.29 10.09 -21.89
CA MET A 550 5.59 11.01 -22.98
C MET A 550 6.07 12.37 -22.43
N PRO A 551 7.00 13.04 -23.13
CA PRO A 551 7.54 14.32 -22.68
C PRO A 551 6.44 15.36 -22.52
N LYS A 552 6.51 16.12 -21.43
CA LYS A 552 5.57 17.22 -21.18
C LYS A 552 5.69 18.29 -22.27
N LEU A 553 4.56 18.70 -22.82
CA LEU A 553 4.50 19.78 -23.81
C LEU A 553 4.42 21.16 -23.14
N PRO A 554 4.94 22.23 -23.80
CA PRO A 554 4.74 23.59 -23.31
C PRO A 554 3.26 23.92 -23.15
N ASN A 555 2.88 24.46 -22.00
CA ASN A 555 1.50 24.81 -21.64
C ASN A 555 0.53 23.62 -21.52
N GLU A 556 1.03 22.39 -21.41
CA GLU A 556 0.20 21.23 -21.08
C GLU A 556 -0.52 21.43 -19.74
N LEU A 557 -1.80 21.08 -19.72
CA LEU A 557 -2.69 21.16 -18.56
C LEU A 557 -3.18 19.76 -18.18
N TYR A 558 -3.61 19.61 -16.94
CA TYR A 558 -4.13 18.37 -16.38
C TYR A 558 -5.62 18.51 -16.10
N ALA A 559 -6.35 17.42 -16.32
CA ALA A 559 -7.79 17.35 -16.12
C ALA A 559 -8.13 16.34 -15.01
N ALA A 560 -9.09 16.67 -14.16
CA ALA A 560 -9.65 15.78 -13.15
C ALA A 560 -11.17 15.83 -13.16
N PHE A 561 -11.81 14.68 -13.01
CA PHE A 561 -13.27 14.60 -12.97
C PHE A 561 -13.83 15.01 -11.61
N VAL A 562 -14.90 15.80 -11.64
CA VAL A 562 -15.82 15.96 -10.51
C VAL A 562 -16.82 14.81 -10.61
N LEU A 563 -16.90 13.99 -9.56
CA LEU A 563 -17.69 12.75 -9.56
C LEU A 563 -18.92 12.87 -8.68
N ALA A 564 -20.02 12.22 -9.07
CA ALA A 564 -21.25 12.24 -8.30
C ALA A 564 -21.15 11.42 -7.01
N SER A 565 -21.57 11.99 -5.88
CA SER A 565 -21.58 11.31 -4.57
C SER A 565 -22.94 10.73 -4.19
N VAL A 566 -24.03 11.18 -4.83
CA VAL A 566 -25.40 10.75 -4.52
C VAL A 566 -26.07 10.14 -5.75
N PRO A 567 -26.15 8.79 -5.86
CA PRO A 567 -26.88 8.14 -6.94
C PRO A 567 -28.38 8.38 -6.84
N LYS A 568 -29.11 8.22 -7.95
CA LYS A 568 -30.57 8.39 -8.03
C LYS A 568 -31.07 9.74 -7.53
N SER A 569 -30.31 10.78 -7.88
CA SER A 569 -30.62 12.18 -7.59
C SER A 569 -30.61 13.00 -8.88
N ARG A 570 -31.19 14.18 -8.84
CA ARG A 570 -31.12 15.18 -9.91
C ARG A 570 -30.15 16.28 -9.52
N ILE A 571 -29.28 16.68 -10.45
CA ILE A 571 -28.40 17.82 -10.26
C ILE A 571 -29.24 19.10 -10.30
N VAL A 572 -29.20 19.87 -9.22
CA VAL A 572 -29.85 21.19 -9.13
C VAL A 572 -28.87 22.27 -9.57
N GLN A 573 -27.64 22.19 -9.06
CA GLN A 573 -26.59 23.17 -9.31
C GLN A 573 -25.22 22.53 -9.11
N ILE A 574 -24.25 22.96 -9.93
CA ILE A 574 -22.82 22.72 -9.71
C ILE A 574 -22.14 24.08 -9.59
N ASP A 575 -21.48 24.33 -8.48
CA ASP A 575 -20.71 25.56 -8.24
C ASP A 575 -19.21 25.24 -8.14
N ALA A 576 -18.47 25.66 -9.16
CA ALA A 576 -17.01 25.51 -9.22
C ALA A 576 -16.26 26.80 -8.85
N SER A 577 -16.93 27.81 -8.29
CA SER A 577 -16.34 29.14 -8.07
C SER A 577 -15.13 29.11 -7.14
N ALA A 578 -15.17 28.31 -6.07
CA ALA A 578 -14.03 28.15 -5.15
C ALA A 578 -12.83 27.49 -5.84
N ALA A 579 -13.06 26.43 -6.62
CA ALA A 579 -12.03 25.77 -7.41
C ALA A 579 -11.38 26.74 -8.42
N LEU A 580 -12.18 27.55 -9.11
CA LEU A 580 -11.70 28.52 -10.11
C LEU A 580 -10.89 29.68 -9.52
N GLN A 581 -11.00 29.94 -8.21
CA GLN A 581 -10.19 30.95 -7.52
C GLN A 581 -8.78 30.45 -7.15
N MET A 582 -8.54 29.14 -7.19
CA MET A 582 -7.23 28.58 -6.91
C MET A 582 -6.22 28.98 -7.99
N GLU A 583 -5.06 29.49 -7.56
CA GLU A 583 -3.98 29.82 -8.49
C GLU A 583 -3.53 28.57 -9.26
N GLY A 584 -3.56 28.65 -10.60
CA GLY A 584 -3.17 27.55 -11.49
C GLY A 584 -4.36 26.72 -12.01
N VAL A 585 -5.56 26.88 -11.45
CA VAL A 585 -6.79 26.38 -12.09
C VAL A 585 -7.12 27.28 -13.29
N ARG A 586 -7.60 26.67 -14.37
CA ARG A 586 -7.80 27.32 -15.67
C ARG A 586 -9.24 27.28 -16.15
N ALA A 587 -9.94 26.18 -15.91
CA ALA A 587 -11.31 26.02 -16.37
C ALA A 587 -12.06 24.95 -15.56
N PHE A 588 -13.38 25.04 -15.62
CA PHE A 588 -14.31 23.97 -15.27
C PHE A 588 -15.24 23.74 -16.46
N TYR A 589 -15.41 22.49 -16.87
CA TYR A 589 -16.30 22.08 -17.96
C TYR A 589 -17.38 21.15 -17.44
N SER A 590 -18.63 21.39 -17.84
CA SER A 590 -19.79 20.55 -17.58
C SER A 590 -20.35 19.99 -18.89
N ALA A 591 -21.43 19.21 -18.82
CA ALA A 591 -22.13 18.70 -20.00
C ALA A 591 -22.52 19.80 -21.01
N GLN A 592 -22.78 21.03 -20.54
CA GLN A 592 -23.16 22.17 -21.39
C GLN A 592 -22.02 22.66 -22.28
N ASN A 593 -20.78 22.28 -21.98
CA ASN A 593 -19.59 22.70 -22.72
C ASN A 593 -19.22 21.72 -23.85
N ILE A 594 -19.94 20.61 -24.00
CA ILE A 594 -19.72 19.64 -25.09
C ILE A 594 -20.38 20.20 -26.36
N PRO A 595 -19.60 20.51 -27.42
CA PRO A 595 -20.13 21.19 -28.60
C PRO A 595 -20.96 20.29 -29.53
N GLY A 596 -20.79 18.97 -29.44
CA GLY A 596 -21.53 17.97 -30.20
C GLY A 596 -22.47 17.14 -29.33
N ILE A 597 -22.41 15.82 -29.48
CA ILE A 597 -23.29 14.89 -28.77
C ILE A 597 -22.63 14.48 -27.45
N ASN A 598 -23.32 14.70 -26.32
CA ASN A 598 -22.91 14.22 -24.99
C ASN A 598 -23.15 12.71 -24.84
N ASN A 599 -22.44 11.89 -25.62
CA ASN A 599 -22.54 10.43 -25.58
C ASN A 599 -21.22 9.83 -26.01
N PHE A 600 -20.70 8.85 -25.27
CA PHE A 600 -19.54 8.08 -25.72
C PHE A 600 -19.92 6.72 -26.31
N MET A 601 -21.17 6.27 -26.20
CA MET A 601 -21.67 4.98 -26.73
C MET A 601 -22.42 5.19 -28.06
N SER A 602 -21.68 5.38 -29.14
CA SER A 602 -22.24 5.71 -30.46
C SER A 602 -23.16 4.61 -31.02
N HIS A 603 -24.38 4.98 -31.42
CA HIS A 603 -25.31 4.10 -32.12
C HIS A 603 -24.77 3.62 -33.48
N ASP A 604 -23.90 4.40 -34.13
CA ASP A 604 -23.25 4.03 -35.40
C ASP A 604 -22.31 2.82 -35.23
N LEU A 605 -21.88 2.55 -34.00
CA LEU A 605 -21.07 1.39 -33.63
C LEU A 605 -21.92 0.21 -33.12
N GLY A 606 -23.25 0.32 -33.18
CA GLY A 606 -24.18 -0.75 -32.78
C GLY A 606 -24.51 -0.78 -31.29
N TYR A 607 -24.13 0.25 -30.52
CA TYR A 607 -24.53 0.36 -29.12
C TYR A 607 -26.00 0.80 -29.04
N VAL A 608 -26.77 0.10 -28.19
CA VAL A 608 -28.22 0.33 -28.04
C VAL A 608 -28.50 1.38 -26.97
N GLU A 609 -27.67 1.43 -25.93
CA GLU A 609 -27.79 2.35 -24.80
C GLU A 609 -26.77 3.48 -24.95
N ALA A 610 -27.26 4.72 -24.88
CA ALA A 610 -26.41 5.90 -24.82
C ALA A 610 -25.92 6.10 -23.38
N GLU A 611 -24.67 6.53 -23.23
CA GLU A 611 -24.08 6.87 -21.94
C GLU A 611 -23.41 8.23 -22.04
N GLU A 612 -23.83 9.15 -21.17
CA GLU A 612 -23.34 10.53 -21.17
C GLU A 612 -21.86 10.60 -20.81
N ILE A 613 -21.12 11.50 -21.47
CA ILE A 613 -19.72 11.78 -21.15
C ILE A 613 -19.65 12.50 -19.80
N LEU A 614 -20.49 13.52 -19.63
CA LEU A 614 -20.71 14.25 -18.38
C LEU A 614 -22.21 14.27 -18.09
N CYS A 615 -22.59 13.90 -16.87
CA CYS A 615 -23.98 13.85 -16.43
C CYS A 615 -24.63 15.23 -16.54
N SER A 616 -25.70 15.33 -17.33
CA SER A 616 -26.42 16.59 -17.56
C SER A 616 -27.65 16.78 -16.67
N GLY A 617 -28.08 15.74 -15.94
CA GLY A 617 -29.34 15.75 -15.20
C GLY A 617 -29.44 14.71 -14.07
N GLU A 618 -30.01 13.53 -14.35
CA GLU A 618 -30.15 12.46 -13.35
C GLU A 618 -28.82 11.71 -13.17
N VAL A 619 -28.36 11.64 -11.92
CA VAL A 619 -27.26 10.80 -11.51
C VAL A 619 -27.73 9.34 -11.43
N LEU A 620 -27.17 8.49 -12.28
CA LEU A 620 -27.54 7.08 -12.39
C LEU A 620 -26.80 6.19 -11.39
N PHE A 621 -25.54 6.51 -11.08
CA PHE A 621 -24.69 5.72 -10.20
C PHE A 621 -23.65 6.59 -9.46
N HIS A 622 -23.14 6.07 -8.35
CA HIS A 622 -22.08 6.73 -7.59
C HIS A 622 -20.79 6.75 -8.42
N GLY A 623 -20.12 7.89 -8.49
CA GLY A 623 -18.93 8.06 -9.31
C GLY A 623 -19.19 8.45 -10.77
N GLN A 624 -20.45 8.75 -11.14
CA GLN A 624 -20.73 9.24 -12.49
C GLN A 624 -20.06 10.61 -12.72
N PRO A 625 -19.33 10.83 -13.84
CA PRO A 625 -18.68 12.11 -14.12
C PRO A 625 -19.70 13.24 -14.27
N LEU A 626 -19.51 14.34 -13.55
CA LEU A 626 -20.38 15.53 -13.57
C LEU A 626 -19.74 16.70 -14.34
N GLY A 627 -18.43 16.83 -14.22
CA GLY A 627 -17.64 17.87 -14.86
C GLY A 627 -16.15 17.58 -14.80
N ILE A 628 -15.36 18.48 -15.36
CA ILE A 628 -13.91 18.38 -15.43
C ILE A 628 -13.30 19.69 -14.96
N VAL A 629 -12.41 19.64 -13.97
CA VAL A 629 -11.53 20.75 -13.61
C VAL A 629 -10.22 20.63 -14.38
N VAL A 630 -9.74 21.74 -14.94
CA VAL A 630 -8.46 21.81 -15.67
C VAL A 630 -7.48 22.73 -14.95
N ALA A 631 -6.26 22.26 -14.68
CA ALA A 631 -5.25 22.99 -13.92
C ALA A 631 -3.81 22.77 -14.45
N THR A 632 -2.84 23.52 -13.93
CA THR A 632 -1.43 23.47 -14.37
C THR A 632 -0.62 22.28 -13.86
N SER A 633 -1.13 21.53 -12.88
CA SER A 633 -0.51 20.29 -12.40
C SER A 633 -1.56 19.22 -12.08
N PHE A 634 -1.12 17.96 -12.09
CA PHE A 634 -1.95 16.80 -11.77
C PHE A 634 -2.55 16.91 -10.36
N GLU A 635 -1.72 17.23 -9.35
CA GLU A 635 -2.15 17.35 -7.96
C GLU A 635 -3.10 18.54 -7.75
N LEU A 636 -2.89 19.65 -8.46
CA LEU A 636 -3.79 20.80 -8.37
C LEU A 636 -5.15 20.49 -8.99
N ALA A 637 -5.19 19.82 -10.14
CA ALA A 637 -6.45 19.43 -10.78
C ALA A 637 -7.29 18.54 -9.84
N ASN A 638 -6.67 17.53 -9.22
CA ASN A 638 -7.36 16.64 -8.29
C ASN A 638 -7.81 17.33 -7.00
N ARG A 639 -7.01 18.23 -6.41
CA ARG A 639 -7.43 18.99 -5.22
C ARG A 639 -8.57 19.94 -5.52
N ALA A 640 -8.52 20.60 -6.67
CA ALA A 640 -9.54 21.57 -7.06
C ALA A 640 -10.93 20.93 -7.26
N THR A 641 -11.03 19.63 -7.56
CA THR A 641 -12.35 18.97 -7.66
C THR A 641 -13.04 18.82 -6.30
N GLU A 642 -12.29 18.77 -5.19
CA GLU A 642 -12.86 18.70 -3.83
C GLU A 642 -13.56 20.01 -3.42
N LEU A 643 -13.22 21.13 -4.08
CA LEU A 643 -13.85 22.44 -3.86
C LEU A 643 -15.06 22.70 -4.76
N VAL A 644 -15.46 21.75 -5.61
CA VAL A 644 -16.64 21.89 -6.46
C VAL A 644 -17.87 21.42 -5.69
N GLU A 645 -18.76 22.35 -5.36
CA GLU A 645 -19.99 22.05 -4.62
C GLU A 645 -21.09 21.61 -5.57
N VAL A 646 -21.75 20.49 -5.25
CA VAL A 646 -22.86 19.94 -6.05
C VAL A 646 -24.12 19.82 -5.20
N CYS A 647 -25.18 20.50 -5.62
CA CYS A 647 -26.49 20.41 -5.00
C CYS A 647 -27.34 19.35 -5.69
N TYR A 648 -27.81 18.37 -4.91
CA TYR A 648 -28.65 17.28 -5.38
C TYR A 648 -30.08 17.42 -4.86
N GLU A 649 -31.05 17.05 -5.69
CA GLU A 649 -32.43 16.79 -5.28
C GLU A 649 -32.71 15.28 -5.34
N ALA A 650 -33.24 14.72 -4.26
CA ALA A 650 -33.59 13.32 -4.21
C ALA A 650 -34.79 13.01 -5.13
N LEU A 651 -34.70 11.94 -5.92
CA LEU A 651 -35.81 11.50 -6.75
C LEU A 651 -36.80 10.67 -5.91
N ALA A 652 -38.06 11.10 -5.87
CA ALA A 652 -39.12 10.37 -5.18
C ALA A 652 -39.29 8.96 -5.78
N ASN A 653 -39.43 7.95 -4.93
CA ASN A 653 -39.65 6.55 -5.31
C ASN A 653 -38.56 5.93 -6.22
N SER A 654 -37.31 6.39 -6.12
CA SER A 654 -36.18 5.84 -6.88
C SER A 654 -35.26 5.00 -5.98
N PRO A 655 -35.54 3.70 -5.78
CA PRO A 655 -34.67 2.85 -4.97
C PRO A 655 -33.30 2.65 -5.64
N VAL A 656 -32.24 2.71 -4.84
CA VAL A 656 -30.91 2.25 -5.24
C VAL A 656 -30.88 0.72 -5.16
N TYR A 657 -30.43 0.08 -6.23
CA TYR A 657 -30.20 -1.36 -6.31
C TYR A 657 -28.70 -1.61 -6.25
N THR A 658 -28.23 -2.31 -5.22
CA THR A 658 -26.79 -2.53 -4.98
C THR A 658 -26.29 -3.87 -5.51
N SER A 659 -27.20 -4.78 -5.85
CA SER A 659 -26.89 -6.11 -6.38
C SER A 659 -27.91 -6.58 -7.42
N ALA A 660 -27.55 -7.60 -8.20
CA ALA A 660 -28.51 -8.27 -9.09
C ALA A 660 -29.64 -8.95 -8.28
N LYS A 661 -29.34 -9.42 -7.07
CA LYS A 661 -30.33 -9.96 -6.14
C LYS A 661 -31.38 -8.92 -5.76
N ASP A 662 -30.95 -7.69 -5.43
CA ASP A 662 -31.88 -6.59 -5.10
C ASP A 662 -32.83 -6.29 -6.25
N VAL A 663 -32.33 -6.33 -7.49
CA VAL A 663 -33.14 -6.12 -8.70
C VAL A 663 -34.22 -7.19 -8.82
N ILE A 664 -33.87 -8.46 -8.62
CA ILE A 664 -34.80 -9.60 -8.72
C ILE A 664 -35.83 -9.57 -7.57
N GLU A 665 -35.38 -9.41 -6.33
CA GLU A 665 -36.27 -9.44 -5.15
C GLU A 665 -37.28 -8.29 -5.13
N ARG A 666 -36.91 -7.15 -5.72
CA ARG A 666 -37.80 -5.98 -5.86
C ARG A 666 -38.57 -5.96 -7.19
N GLY A 667 -38.44 -6.99 -8.02
CA GLY A 667 -39.18 -7.12 -9.27
C GLY A 667 -38.82 -6.08 -10.35
N ALA A 668 -37.61 -5.51 -10.31
CA ALA A 668 -37.14 -4.49 -11.24
C ALA A 668 -36.63 -5.08 -12.57
N TYR A 669 -37.44 -5.95 -13.19
CA TYR A 669 -37.07 -6.70 -14.39
C TYR A 669 -36.92 -5.84 -15.66
N ASN A 670 -37.33 -4.57 -15.61
CA ASN A 670 -37.01 -3.61 -16.67
C ASN A 670 -35.51 -3.38 -16.85
N ARG A 671 -34.68 -3.76 -15.87
CA ARG A 671 -33.21 -3.75 -15.96
C ARG A 671 -32.62 -5.08 -16.43
N VAL A 672 -33.45 -6.07 -16.76
CA VAL A 672 -33.03 -7.41 -17.15
C VAL A 672 -33.32 -7.61 -18.62
N SER A 673 -32.27 -7.68 -19.43
CA SER A 673 -32.36 -8.09 -20.83
C SER A 673 -32.14 -9.60 -20.94
N ASN A 674 -33.11 -10.33 -21.47
CA ASN A 674 -32.89 -11.72 -21.85
C ASN A 674 -32.01 -11.76 -23.09
N GLN A 675 -30.81 -12.32 -22.97
CA GLN A 675 -30.03 -12.67 -24.16
C GLN A 675 -30.64 -13.87 -24.84
N ASN A 676 -30.64 -13.90 -26.18
CA ASN A 676 -31.01 -15.10 -26.92
C ASN A 676 -29.93 -16.16 -26.68
N PHE A 677 -30.28 -17.25 -25.99
CA PHE A 677 -29.37 -18.36 -25.75
C PHE A 677 -29.66 -19.50 -26.74
N ASP A 678 -28.59 -20.17 -27.18
CA ASP A 678 -28.69 -21.38 -27.99
C ASP A 678 -29.24 -22.53 -27.14
N ARG A 679 -30.57 -22.68 -27.14
CA ARG A 679 -31.27 -23.81 -26.54
C ARG A 679 -31.07 -25.03 -27.44
N HIS A 680 -30.15 -25.91 -27.08
CA HIS A 680 -29.95 -27.17 -27.81
C HIS A 680 -30.73 -28.32 -27.16
N GLY A 681 -31.58 -28.97 -27.95
CA GLY A 681 -32.29 -30.21 -27.60
C GLY A 681 -33.80 -30.02 -27.42
N SER A 682 -34.58 -30.99 -27.93
CA SER A 682 -36.05 -31.02 -27.84
C SER A 682 -36.60 -31.21 -26.42
N GLN A 683 -35.72 -31.32 -25.42
CA GLN A 683 -36.03 -31.67 -24.04
C GLN A 683 -35.61 -30.62 -23.01
N TYR A 684 -35.09 -29.44 -23.43
CA TYR A 684 -34.61 -28.40 -22.52
C TYR A 684 -35.68 -27.92 -21.51
N ASP A 685 -36.93 -27.78 -21.96
CA ASP A 685 -38.07 -27.38 -21.11
C ASP A 685 -38.76 -28.59 -20.42
N VAL A 686 -38.25 -29.81 -20.62
CA VAL A 686 -38.81 -31.02 -19.99
C VAL A 686 -38.11 -31.22 -18.65
N ALA A 687 -38.79 -30.80 -17.58
CA ALA A 687 -38.36 -31.17 -16.23
C ALA A 687 -38.38 -32.71 -16.10
N HIS A 688 -37.21 -33.33 -15.99
CA HIS A 688 -37.14 -34.73 -15.59
C HIS A 688 -37.50 -34.82 -14.11
N GLU A 689 -38.55 -35.58 -13.77
CA GLU A 689 -38.74 -36.06 -12.41
C GLU A 689 -37.60 -37.04 -12.08
N GLY A 690 -36.50 -36.51 -11.55
CA GLY A 690 -35.45 -37.29 -10.92
C GLY A 690 -35.80 -37.56 -9.45
N PRO A 691 -35.19 -38.56 -8.80
CA PRO A 691 -35.40 -38.83 -7.37
C PRO A 691 -34.97 -37.66 -6.47
N ILE A 692 -34.20 -36.70 -6.99
CA ILE A 692 -33.69 -35.53 -6.26
C ILE A 692 -33.92 -34.28 -7.11
N LYS A 693 -34.61 -33.29 -6.54
CA LYS A 693 -34.75 -31.94 -7.09
C LYS A 693 -33.84 -30.99 -6.30
N ILE A 694 -32.90 -30.35 -6.97
CA ILE A 694 -32.02 -29.32 -6.37
C ILE A 694 -32.41 -27.97 -6.94
N GLN A 695 -32.64 -26.99 -6.05
CA GLN A 695 -32.90 -25.61 -6.40
C GLN A 695 -31.99 -24.72 -5.57
N GLY A 696 -31.39 -23.71 -6.19
CA GLY A 696 -30.50 -22.77 -5.52
C GLY A 696 -30.30 -21.50 -6.33
N CYS A 697 -29.66 -20.52 -5.70
CA CYS A 697 -29.24 -19.26 -6.31
C CYS A 697 -27.73 -19.12 -6.08
N MET A 698 -27.01 -18.67 -7.10
CA MET A 698 -25.59 -18.35 -7.00
C MET A 698 -25.41 -16.90 -7.45
N GLU A 699 -24.78 -16.11 -6.60
CA GLU A 699 -24.43 -14.73 -6.89
C GLU A 699 -22.92 -14.65 -7.14
N LEU A 700 -22.53 -14.03 -8.26
CA LEU A 700 -21.14 -13.77 -8.61
C LEU A 700 -20.95 -12.26 -8.62
N ASN A 701 -20.13 -11.77 -7.70
CA ASN A 701 -19.80 -10.34 -7.63
C ASN A 701 -18.91 -9.92 -8.81
N GLY A 702 -18.93 -8.62 -9.11
CA GLY A 702 -18.05 -8.04 -10.11
C GLY A 702 -16.57 -8.15 -9.73
N GLN A 703 -15.70 -7.94 -10.72
CA GLN A 703 -14.26 -7.90 -10.55
C GLN A 703 -13.69 -6.65 -11.21
N TYR A 704 -12.86 -5.89 -10.48
CA TYR A 704 -12.13 -4.78 -11.06
C TYR A 704 -10.93 -5.28 -11.87
N HIS A 705 -10.71 -4.68 -13.06
CA HIS A 705 -9.62 -5.06 -13.95
C HIS A 705 -8.25 -4.96 -13.27
N TYR A 706 -8.03 -3.84 -12.54
CA TYR A 706 -6.78 -3.55 -11.84
C TYR A 706 -5.57 -3.54 -12.80
N THR A 707 -5.71 -2.85 -13.94
CA THR A 707 -4.60 -2.58 -14.86
C THR A 707 -3.52 -1.78 -14.14
N MET A 708 -2.25 -2.08 -14.41
CA MET A 708 -1.15 -1.43 -13.69
C MET A 708 -0.96 0.01 -14.15
N GLU A 709 -1.19 0.29 -15.43
CA GLU A 709 -1.41 1.66 -15.92
C GLU A 709 -2.89 1.99 -15.74
N THR A 710 -3.15 3.09 -15.04
CA THR A 710 -4.50 3.64 -14.92
C THR A 710 -4.90 4.27 -16.26
N GLN A 711 -6.21 4.43 -16.47
CA GLN A 711 -6.73 5.11 -17.67
C GLN A 711 -6.02 6.46 -17.85
N THR A 712 -5.40 6.63 -19.00
CA THR A 712 -4.60 7.81 -19.33
C THR A 712 -4.74 8.15 -20.80
N CYS A 713 -4.85 9.44 -21.05
CA CYS A 713 -4.79 10.01 -22.38
C CYS A 713 -4.22 11.42 -22.30
N PHE A 714 -3.65 11.90 -23.40
CA PHE A 714 -3.44 13.32 -23.61
C PHE A 714 -3.78 13.70 -25.04
N CYS A 715 -4.05 14.98 -25.22
CA CYS A 715 -4.62 15.53 -26.44
C CYS A 715 -3.81 16.77 -26.82
N VAL A 716 -3.40 16.84 -28.09
CA VAL A 716 -2.62 17.94 -28.64
C VAL A 716 -3.40 18.55 -29.81
N PRO A 717 -3.90 19.78 -29.67
CA PRO A 717 -4.46 20.51 -30.81
C PRO A 717 -3.41 20.69 -31.91
N ALA A 718 -3.75 20.37 -33.15
CA ALA A 718 -2.94 20.57 -34.35
C ALA A 718 -3.59 21.62 -35.27
N GLU A 719 -2.88 22.11 -36.29
CA GLU A 719 -3.41 23.13 -37.20
C GLU A 719 -4.64 22.66 -37.98
N ASP A 720 -4.70 21.36 -38.32
CA ASP A 720 -5.72 20.73 -39.15
C ASP A 720 -6.62 19.76 -38.37
N GLY A 721 -6.48 19.69 -37.04
CA GLY A 721 -7.21 18.70 -36.25
C GLY A 721 -6.67 18.53 -34.83
N ILE A 722 -6.71 17.29 -34.36
CA ILE A 722 -6.35 16.92 -32.98
C ILE A 722 -5.59 15.59 -32.97
N ASP A 723 -4.43 15.57 -32.34
CA ASP A 723 -3.69 14.35 -32.03
C ASP A 723 -4.09 13.85 -30.63
N VAL A 724 -4.59 12.62 -30.55
CA VAL A 724 -5.03 11.99 -29.30
C VAL A 724 -4.19 10.77 -29.03
N TYR A 725 -3.54 10.76 -27.87
CA TYR A 725 -2.75 9.65 -27.38
C TYR A 725 -3.51 8.99 -26.24
N CYS A 726 -3.84 7.71 -26.35
CA CYS A 726 -4.63 7.02 -25.32
C CYS A 726 -4.21 5.55 -25.12
N ALA A 727 -4.29 5.10 -23.87
CA ALA A 727 -4.14 3.69 -23.51
C ALA A 727 -5.49 2.97 -23.70
N SER A 728 -5.80 2.54 -24.93
CA SER A 728 -7.09 1.90 -25.25
C SER A 728 -6.94 0.72 -26.22
N HIS A 729 -7.72 -0.34 -25.97
CA HIS A 729 -7.87 -1.47 -26.89
C HIS A 729 -8.89 -1.20 -28.02
N HIS A 730 -9.68 -0.12 -27.92
CA HIS A 730 -10.78 0.20 -28.83
C HIS A 730 -10.62 1.59 -29.46
N THR A 731 -9.59 1.75 -30.29
CA THR A 731 -9.27 3.03 -30.95
C THR A 731 -10.41 3.55 -31.84
N LYS A 732 -11.10 2.67 -32.59
CA LYS A 732 -12.26 3.08 -33.42
C LYS A 732 -13.40 3.68 -32.59
N HIS A 733 -13.65 3.13 -31.41
CA HIS A 733 -14.70 3.63 -30.53
C HIS A 733 -14.33 4.99 -29.94
N ALA A 734 -13.10 5.12 -29.44
CA ALA A 734 -12.58 6.41 -28.99
C ALA A 734 -12.66 7.48 -30.10
N LEU A 735 -12.30 7.12 -31.34
CA LEU A 735 -12.37 8.02 -32.50
C LEU A 735 -13.79 8.56 -32.71
N ALA A 736 -14.76 7.65 -32.81
CA ALA A 736 -16.16 8.01 -33.04
C ALA A 736 -16.70 8.88 -31.88
N ALA A 737 -16.42 8.50 -30.63
CA ALA A 737 -16.86 9.24 -29.46
C ALA A 737 -16.29 10.67 -29.43
N ILE A 738 -14.99 10.83 -29.68
CA ILE A 738 -14.32 12.15 -29.71
C ILE A 738 -14.89 13.01 -30.85
N SER A 739 -14.98 12.43 -32.05
CA SER A 739 -15.51 13.10 -33.24
C SER A 739 -16.94 13.62 -33.01
N GLN A 740 -17.82 12.77 -32.45
CA GLN A 740 -19.21 13.13 -32.14
C GLN A 740 -19.31 14.15 -31.01
N ALA A 741 -18.51 14.03 -29.95
CA ALA A 741 -18.52 14.96 -28.83
C ALA A 741 -18.02 16.35 -29.22
N LEU A 742 -17.01 16.42 -30.10
CA LEU A 742 -16.43 17.67 -30.58
C LEU A 742 -17.15 18.25 -31.81
N ASN A 743 -18.09 17.50 -32.41
CA ASN A 743 -18.77 17.85 -33.66
C ASN A 743 -17.78 18.14 -34.81
N VAL A 744 -16.81 17.25 -34.99
CA VAL A 744 -15.80 17.32 -36.06
C VAL A 744 -15.87 16.08 -36.95
N GLN A 745 -15.10 16.05 -38.04
CA GLN A 745 -14.99 14.84 -38.87
C GLN A 745 -13.95 13.88 -38.27
N GLU A 746 -14.17 12.56 -38.38
CA GLU A 746 -13.23 11.56 -37.85
C GLU A 746 -11.81 11.71 -38.44
N ASN A 747 -11.69 12.14 -39.70
CA ASN A 747 -10.41 12.37 -40.35
C ASN A 747 -9.62 13.57 -39.79
N SER A 748 -10.22 14.39 -38.92
CA SER A 748 -9.55 15.48 -38.20
C SER A 748 -9.01 15.04 -36.84
N VAL A 749 -9.18 13.76 -36.46
CA VAL A 749 -8.71 13.21 -35.19
C VAL A 749 -7.72 12.08 -35.46
N ASN A 750 -6.46 12.29 -35.10
CA ASN A 750 -5.42 11.28 -35.20
C ASN A 750 -5.27 10.55 -33.87
N LEU A 751 -5.69 9.29 -33.81
CA LEU A 751 -5.52 8.45 -32.63
C LEU A 751 -4.23 7.64 -32.68
N LYS A 752 -3.37 7.83 -31.69
CA LYS A 752 -2.09 7.13 -31.52
C LYS A 752 -2.13 6.33 -30.23
N GLY A 753 -1.99 5.00 -30.34
CA GLY A 753 -1.83 4.12 -29.19
C GLY A 753 -0.35 3.80 -28.95
N THR A 754 0.05 3.71 -27.68
CA THR A 754 1.31 3.04 -27.29
C THR A 754 0.99 1.64 -26.75
N VAL A 755 2.00 0.98 -26.15
CA VAL A 755 1.79 -0.26 -25.38
C VAL A 755 0.73 0.00 -24.30
N CYS A 756 -0.42 -0.67 -24.37
CA CYS A 756 -1.41 -0.66 -23.29
C CYS A 756 -0.99 -1.66 -22.20
N SER A 757 -1.12 -1.29 -20.92
CA SER A 757 -0.62 -2.12 -19.82
C SER A 757 -1.55 -2.48 -18.68
#